data_AF-A0A5S9IVY1-F1
#
_entry.id   AF-A0A5S9IVY1-F1
#
_cell.length_a   1.000
_cell.length_b   1.000
_cell.length_c   1.000
_cell.angle_alpha   90.00
_cell.angle_beta   90.00
_cell.angle_gamma   90.00
#
_symmetry.space_group_name_H-M   'P 1'
#
loop_
_entity.id
_entity.type
_entity.pdbx_description
1 polymer ?
#
loop_
_entity_poly.entity_id
_entity_poly.type
_entity_poly.pdbx_seq_one_letter_code
_entity_poly.pdbx_strand_id
1 'polypeptide(L)'
;MLKNFTCVFLLMLSLFAEDVHLFKIDKVFANNTPTDIVIYTVDSKNKPVDFASKVSIEGLEIPEEQQLVFAKGKLALKNVKKLQDTIVIDLEQKKFTVVFPVVDHFTCNDLYQKNIPQTFVFKAVDKDGKVIDYTKKITLVGVKIFDDTFEEMENSVPFKAGSATVHRVKVTNDEIHFMDNDKKYSITPPTFDHFAIKDYFANNLPRDIVIHAKSKSGKVLNYNKKVIIENLELLNKKDKVYKKTEFQFKKGVLKLEKCTIKGDGLIIKEKDSEFKADYSSFSPFWTLVPPLLAILLAIITKEVLLSLFVGVWSAVFIMSGFDIAGSLLDTFTVKLVATLSEHEYVQVIVFTCTIGGMIGIVSKSGGIHDLVEKISLWATSPRNGMISTWLMGVVIFFDDYANTLIVGNSMRAITDKLKISREKLAYIVDSTAAPVCSIVLISTWIGTELGYIGGALQDYGQGKRAFDYFFNSIPFHFYSIYTIIFVYYIASSQKDYGPMLQAEKRARSTGEVLGPNAVPLSTAESIEAPEGKPHRWQNAVIPIAVVIVATMIGLYIDGSRALGEEAKDAALMNIIGEANSYVVLLWAAFWGSLSAFVIIVAQNILTAKQVVDAWVGGAKAMLLAVLVLILAWTLKDVCKELGTNKYIYYNIKDIISVKFLPTIGFLTSAVVAFATGTSWGTMGLLFPLLIPLGVDLSQQQLDLALDLNNYILLGTLGSVLAGATLGDHCSPISDTTVMSSMASSCDHIDHVKTQTPYALTCGIISCVFGYIPIGFGAPVWLCLILGIAAIIVSIRVLGKESV
;
A
#
# COMPACT_ATOMS: atom_id res chain seq x y z
N MET A 1 -0.67 -17.01 2.99
CA MET A 1 0.71 -16.59 3.31
C MET A 1 1.45 -17.52 4.29
N LEU A 2 0.80 -18.28 5.17
CA LEU A 2 1.48 -19.29 6.01
C LEU A 2 2.20 -20.44 5.24
N LYS A 3 1.94 -20.62 3.94
CA LYS A 3 2.56 -21.69 3.14
C LYS A 3 4.04 -21.47 2.80
N ASN A 4 4.54 -20.24 2.82
CA ASN A 4 5.92 -19.95 2.39
C ASN A 4 6.94 -19.97 3.54
N PHE A 5 6.49 -19.80 4.79
CA PHE A 5 7.37 -19.89 5.97
C PHE A 5 7.65 -21.34 6.39
N THR A 6 6.72 -22.26 6.13
CA THR A 6 6.92 -23.70 6.40
C THR A 6 7.95 -24.34 5.47
N CYS A 7 8.12 -23.82 4.24
CA CYS A 7 9.09 -24.35 3.27
C CYS A 7 10.55 -24.07 3.65
N VAL A 8 10.84 -22.94 4.29
CA VAL A 8 12.22 -22.60 4.70
C VAL A 8 12.63 -23.35 5.98
N PHE A 9 11.67 -23.59 6.89
CA PHE A 9 11.89 -24.39 8.10
C PHE A 9 12.04 -25.90 7.80
N LEU A 10 11.34 -26.41 6.78
CA LEU A 10 11.52 -27.78 6.28
C LEU A 10 12.81 -27.97 5.47
N LEU A 11 13.28 -26.93 4.75
CA LEU A 11 14.56 -26.99 4.04
C LEU A 11 15.77 -27.08 4.99
N MET A 12 15.70 -26.44 6.17
CA MET A 12 16.78 -26.58 7.18
C MET A 12 16.79 -27.94 7.90
N LEU A 13 15.64 -28.63 7.99
CA LEU A 13 15.57 -30.01 8.50
C LEU A 13 16.10 -31.05 7.50
N SER A 14 16.10 -30.72 6.19
CA SER A 14 16.60 -31.61 5.14
C SER A 14 18.13 -31.69 5.03
N LEU A 15 18.87 -30.87 5.80
CA LEU A 15 20.33 -30.84 5.82
C LEU A 15 20.95 -31.67 6.96
N PHE A 16 20.15 -32.36 7.77
CA PHE A 16 20.61 -33.12 8.96
C PHE A 16 20.04 -34.55 9.11
N ALA A 17 19.54 -35.17 8.04
CA ALA A 17 19.12 -36.58 8.09
C ALA A 17 19.74 -37.40 6.96
N GLU A 18 20.80 -38.14 7.29
CA GLU A 18 21.24 -39.29 6.49
C GLU A 18 20.09 -40.32 6.40
N ASP A 19 19.79 -40.72 5.17
CA ASP A 19 18.99 -41.88 4.74
C ASP A 19 17.59 -42.10 5.36
N VAL A 20 16.62 -41.32 4.88
CA VAL A 20 15.18 -41.64 5.05
C VAL A 20 14.69 -42.44 3.84
N HIS A 21 14.41 -43.74 4.05
CA HIS A 21 13.85 -44.65 3.05
C HIS A 21 12.32 -44.64 3.09
N LEU A 22 11.66 -44.30 1.98
CA LEU A 22 10.19 -44.27 1.86
C LEU A 22 9.70 -45.55 1.16
N PHE A 23 8.67 -46.17 1.72
CA PHE A 23 7.95 -47.28 1.09
C PHE A 23 6.70 -46.76 0.39
N LYS A 24 6.51 -47.13 -0.88
CA LYS A 24 5.29 -46.83 -1.65
C LYS A 24 4.54 -48.13 -1.95
N ILE A 25 3.27 -48.22 -1.56
CA ILE A 25 2.38 -49.33 -1.91
C ILE A 25 1.44 -48.84 -3.01
N ASP A 26 1.57 -49.37 -4.22
CA ASP A 26 0.86 -48.80 -5.38
C ASP A 26 -0.54 -49.39 -5.61
N LYS A 27 -0.86 -50.61 -5.17
CA LYS A 27 -2.18 -51.24 -5.42
C LYS A 27 -2.59 -52.25 -4.35
N VAL A 28 -3.81 -52.08 -3.82
CA VAL A 28 -4.55 -53.09 -3.03
C VAL A 28 -5.93 -53.24 -3.69
N PHE A 29 -6.21 -54.37 -4.34
CA PHE A 29 -7.53 -54.68 -4.87
C PHE A 29 -8.33 -55.46 -3.83
N ALA A 30 -9.33 -54.84 -3.20
CA ALA A 30 -10.21 -55.54 -2.26
C ALA A 30 -11.47 -56.03 -2.98
N ASN A 31 -11.69 -57.35 -2.99
CA ASN A 31 -12.99 -58.03 -3.11
C ASN A 31 -12.82 -59.54 -2.85
N ASN A 32 -12.64 -59.96 -1.59
CA ASN A 32 -12.61 -61.37 -1.14
C ASN A 32 -11.84 -62.41 -2.00
N THR A 33 -10.86 -61.96 -2.79
CA THR A 33 -9.96 -62.80 -3.59
C THR A 33 -8.50 -62.55 -3.20
N PRO A 34 -7.61 -63.55 -3.34
CA PRO A 34 -6.19 -63.40 -3.04
C PRO A 34 -5.64 -62.17 -3.78
N THR A 35 -5.04 -61.23 -3.04
CA THR A 35 -4.59 -59.94 -3.61
C THR A 35 -3.09 -59.95 -3.83
N ASP A 36 -2.64 -59.50 -4.99
CA ASP A 36 -1.21 -59.24 -5.25
C ASP A 36 -0.85 -57.84 -4.73
N ILE A 37 0.11 -57.76 -3.81
CA ILE A 37 0.63 -56.51 -3.24
C ILE A 37 2.03 -56.27 -3.80
N VAL A 38 2.32 -55.06 -4.28
CA VAL A 38 3.68 -54.67 -4.68
C VAL A 38 4.15 -53.53 -3.80
N ILE A 39 5.24 -53.77 -3.07
CA ILE A 39 5.92 -52.82 -2.19
C ILE A 39 7.14 -52.29 -2.93
N TYR A 40 7.31 -50.97 -2.96
CA TYR A 40 8.46 -50.32 -3.58
C TYR A 40 9.34 -49.66 -2.53
N THR A 41 10.65 -49.78 -2.69
CA THR A 41 11.67 -49.07 -1.92
C THR A 41 12.28 -47.97 -2.77
N VAL A 42 12.17 -46.73 -2.31
CA VAL A 42 12.74 -45.58 -3.01
C VAL A 42 13.60 -44.70 -2.10
N ASP A 43 14.60 -44.05 -2.68
CA ASP A 43 15.37 -43.00 -2.01
C ASP A 43 14.57 -41.68 -1.91
N SER A 44 15.16 -40.68 -1.25
CA SER A 44 14.57 -39.34 -1.11
C SER A 44 14.34 -38.60 -2.43
N LYS A 45 14.86 -39.12 -3.55
CA LYS A 45 14.67 -38.61 -4.92
C LYS A 45 13.78 -39.53 -5.77
N ASN A 46 13.05 -40.44 -5.13
CA ASN A 46 12.09 -41.36 -5.75
C ASN A 46 12.72 -42.39 -6.72
N LYS A 47 14.02 -42.68 -6.58
CA LYS A 47 14.71 -43.73 -7.36
C LYS A 47 14.65 -45.09 -6.65
N PRO A 48 14.47 -46.21 -7.37
CA PRO A 48 14.38 -47.54 -6.76
C PRO A 48 15.70 -47.94 -6.07
N VAL A 49 15.60 -48.53 -4.86
CA VAL A 49 16.76 -49.00 -4.08
C VAL A 49 16.63 -50.49 -3.79
N ASP A 50 17.66 -51.27 -4.14
CA ASP A 50 17.71 -52.72 -3.90
C ASP A 50 18.33 -53.08 -2.55
N PHE A 51 17.80 -54.13 -1.90
CA PHE A 51 18.32 -54.69 -0.66
C PHE A 51 18.66 -56.17 -0.88
N ALA A 52 19.88 -56.59 -0.50
CA ALA A 52 20.43 -57.92 -0.80
C ALA A 52 20.16 -58.98 0.30
N SER A 53 19.35 -58.69 1.32
CA SER A 53 19.18 -59.51 2.52
C SER A 53 17.74 -59.95 2.78
N LYS A 54 17.58 -60.96 3.66
CA LYS A 54 16.29 -61.58 4.01
C LYS A 54 15.35 -60.55 4.65
N VAL A 55 14.19 -60.34 4.04
CA VAL A 55 13.11 -59.50 4.57
C VAL A 55 12.15 -60.37 5.37
N SER A 56 11.77 -59.95 6.58
CA SER A 56 10.59 -60.51 7.26
C SER A 56 9.48 -59.46 7.32
N ILE A 57 8.24 -59.92 7.14
CA ILE A 57 7.07 -59.07 7.17
C ILE A 57 6.09 -59.61 8.22
N GLU A 58 5.78 -58.79 9.21
CA GLU A 58 4.76 -59.06 10.22
C GLU A 58 3.46 -58.34 9.83
N GLY A 59 2.30 -58.96 10.08
CA GLY A 59 0.98 -58.38 9.77
C GLY A 59 0.38 -58.78 8.40
N LEU A 60 1.04 -59.71 7.68
CA LEU A 60 0.55 -60.32 6.44
C LEU A 60 0.47 -61.84 6.56
N GLU A 61 -0.54 -62.45 5.95
CA GLU A 61 -0.64 -63.90 5.80
C GLU A 61 -0.37 -64.28 4.33
N ILE A 62 0.80 -64.84 4.06
CA ILE A 62 1.34 -65.15 2.71
C ILE A 62 1.61 -66.66 2.62
N PRO A 63 1.44 -67.32 1.47
CA PRO A 63 1.79 -68.74 1.31
C PRO A 63 3.28 -69.01 1.64
N GLU A 64 3.59 -70.09 2.36
CA GLU A 64 4.93 -70.40 2.92
C GLU A 64 6.06 -70.56 1.88
N GLU A 65 5.77 -70.65 0.58
CA GLU A 65 6.74 -70.89 -0.49
C GLU A 65 7.27 -69.61 -1.19
N GLN A 66 6.90 -68.40 -0.77
CA GLN A 66 7.37 -67.15 -1.41
C GLN A 66 8.69 -66.62 -0.82
N GLN A 67 9.71 -66.45 -1.66
CA GLN A 67 10.94 -65.73 -1.29
C GLN A 67 10.68 -64.22 -1.16
N LEU A 68 10.93 -63.67 0.01
CA LEU A 68 10.81 -62.24 0.32
C LEU A 68 12.13 -61.50 0.03
N VAL A 69 12.35 -61.15 -1.24
CA VAL A 69 13.55 -60.43 -1.69
C VAL A 69 13.13 -59.24 -2.57
N PHE A 70 13.68 -58.06 -2.29
CA PHE A 70 13.51 -56.90 -3.17
C PHE A 70 14.39 -57.04 -4.42
N ALA A 71 13.77 -56.92 -5.61
CA ALA A 71 14.49 -56.91 -6.88
C ALA A 71 14.09 -55.68 -7.70
N LYS A 72 15.08 -54.87 -8.11
CA LYS A 72 14.92 -53.54 -8.72
C LYS A 72 14.04 -52.58 -7.91
N GLY A 73 14.18 -52.60 -6.58
CA GLY A 73 13.44 -51.79 -5.62
C GLY A 73 11.97 -52.17 -5.49
N LYS A 74 11.62 -53.42 -5.83
CA LYS A 74 10.25 -53.95 -5.76
C LYS A 74 10.20 -55.29 -5.05
N LEU A 75 9.23 -55.44 -4.18
CA LEU A 75 8.83 -56.71 -3.58
C LEU A 75 7.39 -56.99 -3.96
N ALA A 76 7.17 -58.04 -4.75
CA ALA A 76 5.85 -58.46 -5.17
C ALA A 76 5.40 -59.67 -4.33
N LEU A 77 4.36 -59.48 -3.54
CA LEU A 77 3.71 -60.49 -2.72
C LEU A 77 2.47 -60.96 -3.46
N LYS A 78 2.37 -62.27 -3.73
CA LYS A 78 1.23 -62.82 -4.46
C LYS A 78 0.29 -63.57 -3.53
N ASN A 79 -1.01 -63.54 -3.84
CA ASN A 79 -2.02 -64.29 -3.09
C ASN A 79 -2.01 -64.03 -1.57
N VAL A 80 -1.93 -62.76 -1.16
CA VAL A 80 -2.01 -62.37 0.25
C VAL A 80 -3.41 -62.70 0.78
N LYS A 81 -3.50 -63.55 1.81
CA LYS A 81 -4.76 -64.07 2.36
C LYS A 81 -5.40 -63.14 3.39
N LYS A 82 -4.59 -62.37 4.11
CA LYS A 82 -5.05 -61.43 5.14
C LYS A 82 -4.10 -60.24 5.28
N LEU A 83 -4.67 -59.04 5.39
CA LEU A 83 -3.99 -57.76 5.51
C LEU A 83 -4.40 -57.10 6.83
N GLN A 84 -3.46 -56.85 7.75
CA GLN A 84 -3.72 -56.05 8.96
C GLN A 84 -3.58 -54.55 8.67
N ASP A 85 -4.18 -53.71 9.52
CA ASP A 85 -4.15 -52.23 9.39
C ASP A 85 -2.73 -51.65 9.43
N THR A 86 -1.78 -52.43 9.96
CA THR A 86 -0.36 -52.10 10.05
C THR A 86 0.46 -53.29 9.60
N ILE A 87 1.45 -53.06 8.74
CA ILE A 87 2.49 -54.03 8.37
C ILE A 87 3.81 -53.57 8.96
N VAL A 88 4.57 -54.48 9.56
CA VAL A 88 5.95 -54.20 9.98
C VAL A 88 6.90 -54.95 9.06
N ILE A 89 7.76 -54.21 8.37
CA ILE A 89 8.82 -54.76 7.51
C ILE A 89 10.12 -54.65 8.29
N ASP A 90 10.75 -55.78 8.59
CA ASP A 90 12.06 -55.83 9.25
C ASP A 90 13.16 -56.03 8.20
N LEU A 91 14.09 -55.07 8.15
CA LEU A 91 15.26 -55.08 7.29
C LEU A 91 16.50 -54.96 8.18
N GLU A 92 17.22 -56.07 8.39
CA GLU A 92 18.50 -56.10 9.14
C GLU A 92 18.49 -55.26 10.43
N GLN A 93 17.52 -55.50 11.31
CA GLN A 93 17.35 -54.83 12.62
C GLN A 93 16.79 -53.40 12.57
N LYS A 94 16.36 -52.90 11.41
CA LYS A 94 15.51 -51.70 11.29
C LYS A 94 14.08 -52.11 10.96
N LYS A 95 13.17 -51.89 11.92
CA LYS A 95 11.73 -52.13 11.76
C LYS A 95 11.05 -50.90 11.15
N PHE A 96 10.42 -51.08 10.00
CA PHE A 96 9.61 -50.06 9.33
C PHE A 96 8.14 -50.41 9.45
N THR A 97 7.36 -49.50 10.03
CA THR A 97 5.92 -49.69 10.23
C THR A 97 5.16 -48.96 9.13
N VAL A 98 4.44 -49.70 8.29
CA VAL A 98 3.56 -49.16 7.25
C VAL A 98 2.12 -49.26 7.75
N VAL A 99 1.50 -48.11 8.01
CA VAL A 99 0.10 -48.02 8.45
C VAL A 99 -0.79 -47.74 7.24
N PHE A 100 -1.78 -48.60 6.99
CA PHE A 100 -2.78 -48.33 5.95
C PHE A 100 -3.71 -47.20 6.40
N PRO A 101 -4.11 -46.31 5.49
CA PRO A 101 -5.02 -45.21 5.83
C PRO A 101 -6.38 -45.78 6.27
N VAL A 102 -6.67 -45.70 7.56
CA VAL A 102 -7.97 -46.07 8.14
C VAL A 102 -8.92 -44.90 7.94
N VAL A 103 -10.02 -45.13 7.20
CA VAL A 103 -11.12 -44.16 7.14
C VAL A 103 -11.84 -44.16 8.48
N ASP A 104 -11.86 -43.01 9.13
CA ASP A 104 -12.57 -42.82 10.38
C ASP A 104 -14.04 -42.47 10.11
N HIS A 105 -14.27 -41.52 9.19
CA HIS A 105 -15.61 -41.18 8.71
C HIS A 105 -15.57 -40.59 7.28
N PHE A 106 -16.74 -40.47 6.67
CA PHE A 106 -16.93 -39.76 5.40
C PHE A 106 -17.56 -38.39 5.66
N THR A 107 -17.26 -37.40 4.82
CA THR A 107 -17.85 -36.06 4.93
C THR A 107 -18.46 -35.58 3.62
N CYS A 108 -19.58 -34.86 3.73
CA CYS A 108 -20.23 -34.09 2.67
C CYS A 108 -20.57 -32.70 3.25
N ASN A 109 -20.09 -31.62 2.64
CA ASN A 109 -20.35 -30.25 3.13
C ASN A 109 -21.52 -29.57 2.40
N ASP A 110 -22.28 -30.35 1.62
CA ASP A 110 -23.37 -29.85 0.80
C ASP A 110 -24.71 -29.99 1.55
N LEU A 111 -25.53 -28.94 1.51
CA LEU A 111 -26.92 -29.00 1.98
C LEU A 111 -27.77 -29.71 0.93
N TYR A 112 -28.59 -30.69 1.32
CA TYR A 112 -29.45 -31.40 0.39
C TYR A 112 -30.94 -31.29 0.72
N GLN A 113 -31.75 -31.35 -0.34
CA GLN A 113 -33.20 -31.49 -0.23
C GLN A 113 -33.58 -32.92 -0.64
N LYS A 114 -34.39 -33.57 0.19
CA LYS A 114 -34.94 -34.89 -0.13
C LYS A 114 -35.65 -34.84 -1.47
N ASN A 115 -35.50 -35.91 -2.24
CA ASN A 115 -36.18 -36.13 -3.51
C ASN A 115 -35.82 -35.16 -4.66
N ILE A 116 -34.75 -34.37 -4.54
CA ILE A 116 -34.28 -33.49 -5.62
C ILE A 116 -32.91 -33.98 -6.11
N PRO A 117 -32.70 -34.19 -7.43
CA PRO A 117 -31.40 -34.57 -7.99
C PRO A 117 -30.36 -33.45 -7.83
N GLN A 118 -29.21 -33.76 -7.22
CA GLN A 118 -28.13 -32.80 -6.96
C GLN A 118 -26.76 -33.45 -7.21
N THR A 119 -25.69 -32.65 -7.30
CA THR A 119 -24.32 -33.17 -7.37
C THR A 119 -23.70 -33.12 -5.97
N PHE A 120 -23.10 -34.22 -5.52
CA PHE A 120 -22.42 -34.29 -4.23
C PHE A 120 -20.93 -34.58 -4.41
N VAL A 121 -20.12 -34.00 -3.52
CA VAL A 121 -18.71 -34.36 -3.37
C VAL A 121 -18.49 -34.98 -2.00
N PHE A 122 -18.13 -36.25 -1.97
CA PHE A 122 -17.83 -37.01 -0.77
C PHE A 122 -16.32 -37.11 -0.56
N LYS A 123 -15.88 -37.03 0.70
CA LYS A 123 -14.45 -37.16 1.07
C LYS A 123 -14.26 -38.19 2.18
N ALA A 124 -13.23 -39.01 2.05
CA ALA A 124 -12.77 -39.92 3.10
C ALA A 124 -11.80 -39.17 4.02
N VAL A 125 -12.04 -39.19 5.33
CA VAL A 125 -11.23 -38.44 6.30
C VAL A 125 -10.79 -39.32 7.47
N ASP A 126 -9.63 -38.98 8.03
CA ASP A 126 -9.13 -39.58 9.27
C ASP A 126 -9.72 -38.91 10.53
N LYS A 127 -9.29 -39.40 11.69
CA LYS A 127 -9.71 -38.96 13.04
C LYS A 127 -9.39 -37.49 13.32
N ASP A 128 -8.41 -36.92 12.61
CA ASP A 128 -8.01 -35.52 12.73
C ASP A 128 -8.69 -34.62 11.67
N GLY A 129 -9.60 -35.19 10.85
CA GLY A 129 -10.36 -34.49 9.83
C GLY A 129 -9.59 -34.22 8.53
N LYS A 130 -8.44 -34.88 8.32
CA LYS A 130 -7.63 -34.73 7.11
C LYS A 130 -8.11 -35.70 6.03
N VAL A 131 -8.17 -35.23 4.78
CA VAL A 131 -8.52 -36.07 3.63
C VAL A 131 -7.41 -37.07 3.37
N ILE A 132 -7.74 -38.35 3.33
CA ILE A 132 -6.80 -39.45 3.10
C ILE A 132 -6.95 -40.01 1.69
N ASP A 133 -5.84 -40.49 1.10
CA ASP A 133 -5.85 -41.09 -0.23
C ASP A 133 -6.56 -42.45 -0.21
N TYR A 134 -7.87 -42.40 -0.39
CA TYR A 134 -8.77 -43.54 -0.40
C TYR A 134 -9.28 -43.77 -1.83
N THR A 135 -9.04 -44.96 -2.39
CA THR A 135 -9.25 -45.28 -3.82
C THR A 135 -10.19 -46.46 -4.08
N LYS A 136 -10.98 -46.87 -3.06
CA LYS A 136 -11.93 -47.98 -3.18
C LYS A 136 -13.27 -47.52 -3.79
N LYS A 137 -14.04 -48.49 -4.32
CA LYS A 137 -15.47 -48.30 -4.63
C LYS A 137 -16.28 -48.48 -3.35
N ILE A 138 -17.21 -47.56 -3.08
CA ILE A 138 -18.08 -47.61 -1.90
C ILE A 138 -19.53 -47.62 -2.34
N THR A 139 -20.35 -48.41 -1.66
CA THR A 139 -21.80 -48.41 -1.88
C THR A 139 -22.47 -47.34 -1.02
N LEU A 140 -23.23 -46.46 -1.67
CA LEU A 140 -24.09 -45.48 -1.01
C LEU A 140 -25.48 -46.09 -0.76
N VAL A 141 -26.01 -45.93 0.45
CA VAL A 141 -27.35 -46.38 0.83
C VAL A 141 -28.16 -45.18 1.31
N GLY A 142 -29.42 -45.09 0.86
CA GLY A 142 -30.29 -43.92 1.10
C GLY A 142 -30.25 -42.84 0.02
N VAL A 143 -29.65 -43.16 -1.14
CA VAL A 143 -29.60 -42.31 -2.34
C VAL A 143 -29.94 -43.11 -3.59
N LYS A 144 -30.37 -42.43 -4.65
CA LYS A 144 -30.49 -42.98 -6.02
C LYS A 144 -29.59 -42.17 -6.95
N ILE A 145 -28.70 -42.84 -7.67
CA ILE A 145 -27.80 -42.21 -8.65
C ILE A 145 -28.39 -42.35 -10.05
N PHE A 146 -28.40 -41.27 -10.83
CA PHE A 146 -28.88 -41.26 -12.20
C PHE A 146 -27.76 -40.89 -13.18
N ASP A 147 -27.75 -41.52 -14.35
CA ASP A 147 -26.87 -41.12 -15.46
C ASP A 147 -27.41 -39.87 -16.19
N ASP A 148 -26.67 -39.35 -17.16
CA ASP A 148 -27.04 -38.21 -17.99
C ASP A 148 -28.36 -38.43 -18.76
N THR A 149 -28.78 -39.68 -18.93
CA THR A 149 -30.04 -40.13 -19.56
C THR A 149 -31.19 -40.42 -18.58
N PHE A 150 -31.01 -40.22 -17.27
CA PHE A 150 -31.97 -40.56 -16.18
C PHE A 150 -32.18 -42.06 -15.89
N GLU A 151 -31.28 -42.94 -16.33
CA GLU A 151 -31.30 -44.34 -15.91
C GLU A 151 -30.69 -44.50 -14.50
N GLU A 152 -31.31 -45.36 -13.67
CA GLU A 152 -30.83 -45.64 -12.30
C GLU A 152 -29.55 -46.47 -12.38
N MET A 153 -28.45 -45.92 -11.87
CA MET A 153 -27.15 -46.59 -11.81
C MET A 153 -27.00 -47.35 -10.48
N GLU A 154 -26.07 -48.30 -10.46
CA GLU A 154 -25.62 -48.87 -9.19
C GLU A 154 -25.16 -47.76 -8.25
N ASN A 155 -25.58 -47.81 -6.99
CA ASN A 155 -25.15 -46.85 -5.97
C ASN A 155 -23.66 -47.01 -5.56
N SER A 156 -22.84 -47.68 -6.37
CA SER A 156 -21.43 -47.91 -6.14
C SER A 156 -20.61 -46.77 -6.76
N VAL A 157 -19.84 -46.06 -5.93
CA VAL A 157 -19.12 -44.85 -6.33
C VAL A 157 -17.61 -45.06 -6.16
N PRO A 158 -16.80 -44.83 -7.21
CA PRO A 158 -15.35 -44.92 -7.11
C PRO A 158 -14.78 -43.65 -6.46
N PHE A 159 -14.07 -43.80 -5.34
CA PHE A 159 -13.23 -42.73 -4.81
C PHE A 159 -11.91 -42.68 -5.58
N LYS A 160 -11.45 -41.47 -5.90
CA LYS A 160 -10.13 -41.20 -6.48
C LYS A 160 -9.43 -40.16 -5.62
N ALA A 161 -8.21 -40.47 -5.16
CA ALA A 161 -7.42 -39.56 -4.33
C ALA A 161 -8.18 -39.06 -3.07
N GLY A 162 -8.99 -39.92 -2.44
CA GLY A 162 -9.75 -39.56 -1.24
C GLY A 162 -11.06 -38.81 -1.47
N SER A 163 -11.48 -38.61 -2.72
CA SER A 163 -12.75 -37.93 -3.04
C SER A 163 -13.56 -38.63 -4.12
N ALA A 164 -14.88 -38.50 -4.05
CA ALA A 164 -15.81 -38.96 -5.07
C ALA A 164 -16.82 -37.86 -5.40
N THR A 165 -16.97 -37.56 -6.69
CA THR A 165 -18.01 -36.63 -7.18
C THR A 165 -19.09 -37.46 -7.85
N VAL A 166 -20.33 -37.27 -7.42
CA VAL A 166 -21.49 -38.01 -7.95
C VAL A 166 -22.51 -37.00 -8.45
N HIS A 167 -22.84 -37.09 -9.73
CA HIS A 167 -23.82 -36.23 -10.38
C HIS A 167 -25.23 -36.82 -10.26
N ARG A 168 -26.25 -35.95 -10.26
CA ARG A 168 -27.67 -36.31 -10.25
C ARG A 168 -28.05 -37.38 -9.22
N VAL A 169 -27.68 -37.15 -7.97
CA VAL A 169 -28.06 -38.00 -6.84
C VAL A 169 -29.34 -37.48 -6.20
N LYS A 170 -30.33 -38.36 -6.06
CA LYS A 170 -31.56 -38.09 -5.33
C LYS A 170 -31.48 -38.74 -3.94
N VAL A 171 -31.42 -37.93 -2.89
CA VAL A 171 -31.40 -38.45 -1.51
C VAL A 171 -32.82 -38.84 -1.09
N THR A 172 -33.00 -40.08 -0.64
CA THR A 172 -34.31 -40.64 -0.26
C THR A 172 -34.51 -40.67 1.25
N ASN A 173 -33.42 -40.74 2.03
CA ASN A 173 -33.45 -40.88 3.49
C ASN A 173 -32.95 -39.60 4.20
N ASP A 174 -33.12 -39.53 5.53
CA ASP A 174 -32.57 -38.41 6.33
C ASP A 174 -31.05 -38.46 6.44
N GLU A 175 -30.44 -39.63 6.31
CA GLU A 175 -29.00 -39.85 6.33
C GLU A 175 -28.54 -40.60 5.09
N ILE A 176 -27.32 -40.29 4.64
CA ILE A 176 -26.62 -41.06 3.61
C ILE A 176 -25.69 -42.02 4.33
N HIS A 177 -25.79 -43.31 4.02
CA HIS A 177 -24.91 -44.32 4.59
C HIS A 177 -23.87 -44.79 3.57
N PHE A 178 -22.63 -44.94 4.01
CA PHE A 178 -21.53 -45.51 3.26
C PHE A 178 -21.28 -46.92 3.79
N MET A 179 -21.30 -47.90 2.89
CA MET A 179 -20.99 -49.29 3.21
C MET A 179 -19.62 -49.65 2.61
N ASP A 180 -18.63 -49.89 3.47
CA ASP A 180 -17.30 -50.42 3.12
C ASP A 180 -17.08 -51.74 3.86
N ASN A 181 -17.14 -52.88 3.14
CA ASN A 181 -16.89 -54.24 3.65
C ASN A 181 -17.44 -54.47 5.07
N ASP A 182 -18.76 -54.32 5.23
CA ASP A 182 -19.55 -54.49 6.46
C ASP A 182 -19.51 -53.36 7.49
N LYS A 183 -18.67 -52.34 7.32
CA LYS A 183 -18.66 -51.15 8.18
C LYS A 183 -19.58 -50.06 7.61
N LYS A 184 -20.57 -49.69 8.41
CA LYS A 184 -21.55 -48.64 8.09
C LYS A 184 -21.07 -47.31 8.65
N TYR A 185 -20.93 -46.30 7.79
CA TYR A 185 -20.71 -44.92 8.18
C TYR A 185 -21.95 -44.10 7.83
N SER A 186 -22.40 -43.19 8.69
CA SER A 186 -23.54 -42.29 8.41
C SER A 186 -23.06 -40.85 8.26
N ILE A 187 -23.59 -40.19 7.23
CA ILE A 187 -23.52 -38.75 7.08
C ILE A 187 -24.93 -38.21 7.23
N THR A 188 -25.12 -37.41 8.26
CA THR A 188 -26.29 -36.54 8.40
C THR A 188 -26.00 -35.25 7.62
N PRO A 189 -26.98 -34.69 6.89
CA PRO A 189 -26.78 -33.43 6.19
C PRO A 189 -26.37 -32.38 7.22
N PRO A 190 -25.39 -31.53 6.91
CA PRO A 190 -25.13 -30.37 7.77
C PRO A 190 -26.44 -29.58 7.87
N THR A 191 -26.87 -29.28 9.09
CA THR A 191 -28.06 -28.44 9.29
C THR A 191 -27.70 -27.00 8.94
N PHE A 192 -28.44 -26.43 7.99
CA PHE A 192 -28.45 -25.00 7.79
C PHE A 192 -29.12 -24.37 9.00
N ASP A 193 -28.48 -23.36 9.58
CA ASP A 193 -28.95 -22.78 10.83
C ASP A 193 -29.30 -21.30 10.61
N HIS A 194 -28.34 -20.52 10.10
CA HIS A 194 -28.50 -19.09 9.91
C HIS A 194 -27.69 -18.58 8.72
N PHE A 195 -28.11 -17.42 8.19
CA PHE A 195 -27.30 -16.62 7.30
C PHE A 195 -26.50 -15.61 8.13
N ALA A 196 -25.21 -15.47 7.87
CA ALA A 196 -24.38 -14.49 8.57
C ALA A 196 -23.73 -13.53 7.58
N ILE A 197 -23.78 -12.25 7.89
CA ILE A 197 -22.95 -11.22 7.27
C ILE A 197 -21.62 -11.21 8.03
N LYS A 198 -20.50 -11.45 7.32
CA LYS A 198 -19.21 -11.68 7.96
C LYS A 198 -18.64 -10.44 8.67
N ASP A 199 -18.97 -9.25 8.18
CA ASP A 199 -18.22 -8.03 8.49
C ASP A 199 -18.98 -7.10 9.44
N TYR A 200 -18.26 -6.51 10.40
CA TYR A 200 -18.73 -5.41 11.27
C TYR A 200 -18.77 -4.10 10.48
N PHE A 201 -19.80 -3.27 10.68
CA PHE A 201 -20.42 -2.66 9.50
C PHE A 201 -21.25 -1.41 9.83
N ALA A 202 -20.98 -0.30 9.17
CA ALA A 202 -21.71 0.96 9.40
C ALA A 202 -23.15 0.89 8.88
N ASN A 203 -24.13 1.13 9.75
CA ASN A 203 -25.55 1.07 9.38
C ASN A 203 -25.93 2.14 8.34
N ASN A 204 -26.88 1.85 7.45
CA ASN A 204 -27.39 2.82 6.47
C ASN A 204 -26.33 3.43 5.53
N LEU A 205 -25.12 2.86 5.41
CA LEU A 205 -24.13 3.27 4.42
C LEU A 205 -24.04 2.29 3.25
N PRO A 206 -24.00 2.79 2.00
CA PRO A 206 -23.84 1.95 0.81
C PRO A 206 -22.53 1.15 0.81
N ARG A 207 -22.59 -0.16 0.62
CA ARG A 207 -21.38 -1.00 0.59
C ARG A 207 -21.61 -2.36 -0.03
N ASP A 208 -20.53 -3.08 -0.26
CA ASP A 208 -20.61 -4.46 -0.73
C ASP A 208 -20.86 -5.37 0.47
N ILE A 209 -21.81 -6.28 0.35
CA ILE A 209 -22.27 -7.17 1.42
C ILE A 209 -22.08 -8.60 0.96
N VAL A 210 -21.37 -9.37 1.77
CA VAL A 210 -21.19 -10.81 1.56
C VAL A 210 -21.98 -11.57 2.61
N ILE A 211 -22.97 -12.32 2.13
CA ILE A 211 -23.82 -13.17 2.96
C ILE A 211 -23.34 -14.61 2.83
N HIS A 212 -23.10 -15.25 3.97
CA HIS A 212 -22.69 -16.65 4.05
C HIS A 212 -23.83 -17.51 4.60
N ALA A 213 -24.10 -18.64 3.94
CA ALA A 213 -24.93 -19.69 4.51
C ALA A 213 -24.07 -20.57 5.44
N LYS A 214 -24.38 -20.59 6.75
CA LYS A 214 -23.56 -21.30 7.76
C LYS A 214 -24.33 -22.43 8.46
N SER A 215 -23.57 -23.42 8.92
CA SER A 215 -24.03 -24.43 9.89
C SER A 215 -23.97 -23.90 11.33
N LYS A 216 -24.56 -24.65 12.27
CA LYS A 216 -24.40 -24.43 13.74
C LYS A 216 -22.94 -24.31 14.21
N SER A 217 -22.02 -24.98 13.51
CA SER A 217 -20.57 -24.93 13.80
C SER A 217 -19.84 -23.75 13.13
N GLY A 218 -20.57 -22.85 12.46
CA GLY A 218 -20.02 -21.67 11.79
C GLY A 218 -19.37 -21.92 10.43
N LYS A 219 -19.41 -23.17 9.92
CA LYS A 219 -18.81 -23.56 8.64
C LYS A 219 -19.71 -23.12 7.48
N VAL A 220 -19.11 -22.54 6.43
CA VAL A 220 -19.84 -22.16 5.21
C VAL A 220 -20.25 -23.43 4.47
N LEU A 221 -21.55 -23.54 4.17
CA LEU A 221 -22.16 -24.69 3.50
C LEU A 221 -22.31 -24.42 2.00
N ASN A 222 -22.25 -25.45 1.16
CA ASN A 222 -22.46 -25.29 -0.29
C ASN A 222 -23.95 -25.07 -0.60
N TYR A 223 -24.43 -23.85 -0.38
CA TYR A 223 -25.80 -23.41 -0.61
C TYR A 223 -25.91 -22.69 -1.97
N ASN A 224 -26.77 -23.18 -2.88
CA ASN A 224 -26.90 -22.69 -4.27
C ASN A 224 -28.33 -22.24 -4.64
N LYS A 225 -29.17 -21.95 -3.64
CA LYS A 225 -30.59 -21.65 -3.86
C LYS A 225 -30.84 -20.18 -4.20
N LYS A 226 -31.99 -19.93 -4.82
CA LYS A 226 -32.54 -18.59 -4.99
C LYS A 226 -33.27 -18.15 -3.72
N VAL A 227 -33.10 -16.89 -3.35
CA VAL A 227 -33.73 -16.28 -2.18
C VAL A 227 -34.31 -14.92 -2.53
N ILE A 228 -35.32 -14.51 -1.79
CA ILE A 228 -35.82 -13.14 -1.80
C ILE A 228 -35.21 -12.39 -0.62
N ILE A 229 -34.64 -11.21 -0.85
CA ILE A 229 -34.10 -10.37 0.22
C ILE A 229 -34.97 -9.13 0.39
N GLU A 230 -35.48 -8.95 1.61
CA GLU A 230 -36.20 -7.76 2.04
C GLU A 230 -35.28 -6.84 2.85
N ASN A 231 -35.67 -5.57 2.99
CA ASN A 231 -34.88 -4.51 3.66
C ASN A 231 -33.50 -4.22 3.03
N LEU A 232 -33.34 -4.57 1.76
CA LEU A 232 -32.15 -4.30 0.95
C LEU A 232 -32.46 -3.27 -0.13
N GLU A 233 -31.68 -2.20 -0.17
CA GLU A 233 -31.69 -1.22 -1.25
C GLU A 233 -30.40 -1.29 -2.05
N LEU A 234 -30.50 -1.46 -3.37
CA LEU A 234 -29.35 -1.45 -4.28
C LEU A 234 -29.17 -0.07 -4.88
N LEU A 235 -27.93 0.36 -5.02
CA LEU A 235 -27.58 1.59 -5.70
C LEU A 235 -27.03 1.29 -7.09
N ASN A 236 -27.53 2.00 -8.10
CA ASN A 236 -27.01 1.88 -9.45
C ASN A 236 -25.69 2.67 -9.61
N LYS A 237 -25.10 2.68 -10.81
CA LYS A 237 -23.87 3.44 -11.10
C LYS A 237 -23.98 4.96 -10.86
N LYS A 238 -25.20 5.50 -10.72
CA LYS A 238 -25.52 6.91 -10.43
C LYS A 238 -26.13 7.09 -9.03
N ASP A 239 -25.88 6.16 -8.10
CA ASP A 239 -26.44 6.16 -6.74
C ASP A 239 -27.97 6.31 -6.66
N LYS A 240 -28.70 5.87 -7.71
CA LYS A 240 -30.16 5.74 -7.64
C LYS A 240 -30.53 4.41 -7.00
N VAL A 241 -31.41 4.49 -6.01
CA VAL A 241 -31.96 3.34 -5.31
C VAL A 241 -32.91 2.56 -6.22
N TYR A 242 -32.70 1.25 -6.34
CA TYR A 242 -33.64 0.33 -6.94
C TYR A 242 -33.80 -0.92 -6.08
N LYS A 243 -35.00 -1.51 -6.12
CA LYS A 243 -35.34 -2.71 -5.36
C LYS A 243 -35.21 -3.93 -6.27
N LYS A 244 -34.18 -4.75 -6.06
CA LYS A 244 -34.11 -6.10 -6.61
C LYS A 244 -34.37 -7.06 -5.46
N THR A 245 -35.32 -7.97 -5.65
CA THR A 245 -35.79 -8.85 -4.59
C THR A 245 -35.22 -10.26 -4.71
N GLU A 246 -35.01 -10.80 -5.91
CA GLU A 246 -34.48 -12.17 -6.09
C GLU A 246 -32.96 -12.22 -6.33
N PHE A 247 -32.27 -13.08 -5.57
CA PHE A 247 -30.83 -13.33 -5.66
C PHE A 247 -30.52 -14.83 -5.62
N GLN A 248 -29.38 -15.24 -6.16
CA GLN A 248 -28.95 -16.65 -6.17
C GLN A 248 -27.60 -16.80 -5.47
N PHE A 249 -27.55 -17.66 -4.46
CA PHE A 249 -26.29 -18.03 -3.83
C PHE A 249 -25.45 -18.91 -4.76
N LYS A 250 -24.12 -18.76 -4.67
CA LYS A 250 -23.14 -19.62 -5.34
C LYS A 250 -22.14 -20.13 -4.31
N LYS A 251 -22.08 -21.45 -4.13
CA LYS A 251 -21.21 -22.14 -3.17
C LYS A 251 -21.31 -21.61 -1.74
N GLY A 252 -22.52 -21.29 -1.27
CA GLY A 252 -22.72 -20.78 0.08
C GLY A 252 -22.53 -19.28 0.26
N VAL A 253 -22.19 -18.57 -0.81
CA VAL A 253 -21.86 -17.16 -0.76
C VAL A 253 -22.76 -16.38 -1.72
N LEU A 254 -23.35 -15.32 -1.21
CA LEU A 254 -24.02 -14.31 -2.01
C LEU A 254 -23.28 -12.99 -1.83
N LYS A 255 -22.74 -12.46 -2.93
CA LYS A 255 -22.10 -11.15 -2.96
C LYS A 255 -23.06 -10.15 -3.58
N LEU A 256 -23.31 -9.07 -2.85
CA LEU A 256 -24.17 -7.97 -3.26
C LEU A 256 -23.31 -6.71 -3.27
N GLU A 257 -23.39 -5.92 -4.34
CA GLU A 257 -22.57 -4.71 -4.50
C GLU A 257 -23.43 -3.47 -4.26
N LYS A 258 -22.83 -2.43 -3.64
CA LYS A 258 -23.46 -1.12 -3.40
C LYS A 258 -24.86 -1.20 -2.76
N CYS A 259 -24.97 -1.96 -1.69
CA CYS A 259 -26.20 -2.21 -0.96
C CYS A 259 -26.29 -1.37 0.30
N THR A 260 -27.50 -1.01 0.67
CA THR A 260 -27.82 -0.42 1.98
C THR A 260 -28.84 -1.30 2.68
N ILE A 261 -28.57 -1.65 3.93
CA ILE A 261 -29.52 -2.38 4.80
C ILE A 261 -30.33 -1.33 5.57
N LYS A 262 -31.67 -1.44 5.52
CA LYS A 262 -32.59 -0.58 6.25
C LYS A 262 -33.25 -1.33 7.42
N GLY A 263 -33.58 -0.61 8.49
CA GLY A 263 -34.39 -1.15 9.60
C GLY A 263 -33.68 -2.23 10.43
N ASP A 264 -34.47 -3.16 11.00
CA ASP A 264 -34.03 -4.15 11.99
C ASP A 264 -33.27 -5.36 11.42
N GLY A 265 -32.64 -5.21 10.25
CA GLY A 265 -31.79 -6.22 9.64
C GLY A 265 -32.30 -6.79 8.32
N LEU A 266 -31.45 -7.62 7.73
CA LEU A 266 -31.67 -8.22 6.41
C LEU A 266 -32.48 -9.51 6.56
N ILE A 267 -33.67 -9.52 5.93
CA ILE A 267 -34.60 -10.64 5.96
C ILE A 267 -34.44 -11.44 4.67
N ILE A 268 -34.17 -12.73 4.78
CA ILE A 268 -33.96 -13.65 3.67
C ILE A 268 -35.11 -14.65 3.64
N LYS A 269 -35.94 -14.55 2.61
CA LYS A 269 -37.07 -15.45 2.35
C LYS A 269 -36.67 -16.53 1.36
N GLU A 270 -36.78 -17.78 1.80
CA GLU A 270 -36.66 -18.97 0.95
C GLU A 270 -38.04 -19.65 0.90
N LYS A 271 -38.78 -19.48 -0.20
CA LYS A 271 -40.16 -20.01 -0.35
C LYS A 271 -41.06 -19.58 0.84
N ASP A 272 -41.42 -20.53 1.71
CA ASP A 272 -42.32 -20.34 2.86
C ASP A 272 -41.56 -20.10 4.18
N SER A 273 -40.23 -20.07 4.16
CA SER A 273 -39.38 -19.89 5.34
C SER A 273 -38.70 -18.52 5.33
N GLU A 274 -38.73 -17.85 6.48
CA GLU A 274 -38.11 -16.55 6.69
C GLU A 274 -36.93 -16.68 7.65
N PHE A 275 -35.77 -16.19 7.24
CA PHE A 275 -34.54 -16.19 8.03
C PHE A 275 -34.07 -14.76 8.24
N LYS A 276 -33.79 -14.39 9.49
CA LYS A 276 -33.08 -13.14 9.82
C LYS A 276 -31.59 -13.39 9.71
N ALA A 277 -30.88 -12.60 8.90
CA ALA A 277 -29.43 -12.71 8.82
C ALA A 277 -28.80 -12.15 10.09
N ASP A 278 -27.88 -12.91 10.70
CA ASP A 278 -27.03 -12.40 11.76
C ASP A 278 -26.08 -11.38 11.16
N TYR A 279 -26.09 -10.18 11.73
CA TYR A 279 -25.18 -9.13 11.34
C TYR A 279 -24.78 -8.30 12.54
N SER A 280 -23.57 -7.81 12.48
CA SER A 280 -23.04 -6.92 13.49
C SER A 280 -22.79 -5.57 12.86
N SER A 281 -23.31 -4.52 13.48
CA SER A 281 -23.26 -3.18 12.92
C SER A 281 -22.89 -2.14 13.96
N PHE A 282 -22.41 -0.99 13.49
CA PHE A 282 -22.08 0.16 14.32
C PHE A 282 -22.67 1.45 13.74
N SER A 283 -22.75 2.48 14.58
CA SER A 283 -23.19 3.81 14.15
C SER A 283 -22.21 4.38 13.11
N PRO A 284 -22.67 4.86 11.95
CA PRO A 284 -21.82 5.44 10.92
C PRO A 284 -20.82 6.50 11.39
N PHE A 285 -21.13 7.22 12.47
CA PHE A 285 -20.21 8.17 13.07
C PHE A 285 -18.83 7.57 13.40
N TRP A 286 -18.78 6.28 13.79
CA TRP A 286 -17.52 5.61 14.11
C TRP A 286 -16.57 5.51 12.91
N THR A 287 -17.06 5.61 11.66
CA THR A 287 -16.18 5.61 10.48
C THR A 287 -15.28 6.86 10.44
N LEU A 288 -15.65 7.94 11.13
CA LEU A 288 -14.83 9.15 11.24
C LEU A 288 -13.74 9.04 12.32
N VAL A 289 -13.87 8.11 13.26
CA VAL A 289 -12.92 8.00 14.38
C VAL A 289 -11.49 7.80 13.90
N PRO A 290 -11.19 6.89 12.94
CA PRO A 290 -9.82 6.69 12.48
C PRO A 290 -9.13 7.95 11.93
N PRO A 291 -9.67 8.67 10.93
CA PRO A 291 -9.01 9.87 10.42
C PRO A 291 -9.02 11.02 11.42
N LEU A 292 -10.10 11.20 12.19
CA LEU A 292 -10.14 12.29 13.20
C LEU A 292 -9.19 12.04 14.35
N LEU A 293 -9.05 10.80 14.80
CA LEU A 293 -8.11 10.41 15.84
C LEU A 293 -6.68 10.57 15.35
N ALA A 294 -6.38 10.18 14.11
CA ALA A 294 -5.09 10.44 13.49
C ALA A 294 -4.79 11.95 13.44
N ILE A 295 -5.74 12.80 13.02
CA ILE A 295 -5.56 14.26 12.96
C ILE A 295 -5.33 14.83 14.36
N LEU A 296 -6.22 14.48 15.28
CA LEU A 296 -6.24 15.04 16.62
C LEU A 296 -4.97 14.64 17.39
N LEU A 297 -4.58 13.37 17.32
CA LEU A 297 -3.34 12.91 17.94
C LEU A 297 -2.14 13.54 17.26
N ALA A 298 -2.13 13.73 15.94
CA ALA A 298 -1.02 14.38 15.27
C ALA A 298 -0.85 15.82 15.79
N ILE A 299 -1.95 16.54 15.99
CA ILE A 299 -1.95 17.90 16.55
C ILE A 299 -1.51 17.93 18.02
N ILE A 300 -1.96 16.98 18.84
CA ILE A 300 -1.68 16.95 20.29
C ILE A 300 -0.28 16.41 20.59
N THR A 301 0.04 15.25 20.02
CA THR A 301 1.29 14.52 20.29
C THR A 301 2.47 15.09 19.54
N LYS A 302 2.22 15.81 18.43
CA LYS A 302 3.25 16.29 17.49
C LYS A 302 4.02 15.15 16.82
N GLU A 303 3.44 13.94 16.81
CA GLU A 303 4.08 12.71 16.30
C GLU A 303 3.18 12.03 15.26
N VAL A 304 3.49 12.18 13.98
CA VAL A 304 2.60 11.70 12.91
C VAL A 304 2.61 10.18 12.78
N LEU A 305 3.77 9.54 12.93
CA LEU A 305 3.88 8.08 12.78
C LEU A 305 2.98 7.36 13.79
N LEU A 306 3.05 7.77 15.07
CA LEU A 306 2.19 7.24 16.13
C LEU A 306 0.72 7.52 15.84
N SER A 307 0.40 8.72 15.39
CA SER A 307 -0.98 9.15 15.13
C SER A 307 -1.62 8.38 13.97
N LEU A 308 -0.89 8.15 12.88
CA LEU A 308 -1.35 7.30 11.78
C LEU A 308 -1.53 5.86 12.22
N PHE A 309 -0.59 5.30 13.00
CA PHE A 309 -0.71 3.94 13.53
C PHE A 309 -1.96 3.79 14.41
N VAL A 310 -2.20 4.71 15.33
CA VAL A 310 -3.40 4.69 16.19
C VAL A 310 -4.67 4.89 15.37
N GLY A 311 -4.63 5.73 14.33
CA GLY A 311 -5.71 5.85 13.35
C GLY A 311 -6.04 4.51 12.69
N VAL A 312 -5.05 3.85 12.09
CA VAL A 312 -5.20 2.52 11.47
C VAL A 312 -5.73 1.50 12.47
N TRP A 313 -5.11 1.39 13.64
CA TRP A 313 -5.51 0.43 14.66
C TRP A 313 -6.94 0.66 15.12
N SER A 314 -7.36 1.92 15.33
CA SER A 314 -8.74 2.25 15.71
C SER A 314 -9.75 1.82 14.64
N ALA A 315 -9.39 1.87 13.35
CA ALA A 315 -10.24 1.36 12.28
C ALA A 315 -10.41 -0.16 12.39
N VAL A 316 -9.29 -0.88 12.54
CA VAL A 316 -9.31 -2.34 12.69
C VAL A 316 -10.06 -2.76 13.94
N PHE A 317 -9.92 -2.01 15.03
CA PHE A 317 -10.66 -2.20 16.28
C PHE A 317 -12.18 -2.09 16.08
N ILE A 318 -12.65 -1.11 15.31
CA ILE A 318 -14.08 -0.99 14.98
C ILE A 318 -14.52 -2.16 14.08
N MET A 319 -13.70 -2.54 13.11
CA MET A 319 -14.00 -3.60 12.15
C MET A 319 -13.99 -5.01 12.77
N SER A 320 -13.21 -5.21 13.84
CA SER A 320 -13.16 -6.47 14.59
C SER A 320 -14.27 -6.60 15.63
N GLY A 321 -15.20 -5.65 15.70
CA GLY A 321 -16.26 -5.64 16.72
C GLY A 321 -15.75 -5.27 18.11
N PHE A 322 -14.78 -4.36 18.18
CA PHE A 322 -14.18 -3.84 19.41
C PHE A 322 -13.31 -4.87 20.18
N ASP A 323 -12.69 -5.82 19.47
CA ASP A 323 -11.66 -6.70 20.05
C ASP A 323 -10.29 -6.00 20.04
N ILE A 324 -9.79 -5.65 21.23
CA ILE A 324 -8.52 -4.94 21.43
C ILE A 324 -7.32 -5.78 20.97
N ALA A 325 -7.24 -7.05 21.40
CA ALA A 325 -6.06 -7.87 21.18
C ALA A 325 -5.99 -8.37 19.73
N GLY A 326 -7.11 -8.89 19.20
CA GLY A 326 -7.19 -9.32 17.81
C GLY A 326 -6.98 -8.18 16.84
N SER A 327 -7.54 -6.99 17.08
CA SER A 327 -7.36 -5.85 16.18
C SER A 327 -5.93 -5.35 16.09
N LEU A 328 -5.19 -5.36 17.20
CA LEU A 328 -3.77 -4.96 17.19
C LEU A 328 -2.95 -5.95 16.36
N LEU A 329 -3.17 -7.25 16.54
CA LEU A 329 -2.49 -8.29 15.75
C LEU A 329 -2.90 -8.25 14.27
N ASP A 330 -4.18 -8.05 13.96
CA ASP A 330 -4.71 -7.96 12.59
C ASP A 330 -4.20 -6.70 11.88
N THR A 331 -3.94 -5.61 12.62
CA THR A 331 -3.30 -4.41 12.05
C THR A 331 -1.96 -4.77 11.42
N PHE A 332 -1.12 -5.53 12.11
CA PHE A 332 0.18 -5.97 11.58
C PHE A 332 0.09 -7.14 10.60
N THR A 333 -0.67 -8.18 10.95
CA THR A 333 -0.64 -9.47 10.21
C THR A 333 -1.55 -9.49 8.99
N VAL A 334 -2.59 -8.63 8.96
CA VAL A 334 -3.57 -8.57 7.87
C VAL A 334 -3.46 -7.25 7.13
N LYS A 335 -3.69 -6.11 7.79
CA LYS A 335 -3.85 -4.83 7.08
C LYS A 335 -2.53 -4.29 6.54
N LEU A 336 -1.49 -4.18 7.36
CA LEU A 336 -0.17 -3.71 6.91
C LEU A 336 0.45 -4.63 5.85
N VAL A 337 0.35 -5.95 6.03
CA VAL A 337 0.83 -6.92 5.06
C VAL A 337 0.05 -6.84 3.74
N ALA A 338 -1.26 -6.63 3.78
CA ALA A 338 -2.06 -6.44 2.57
C ALA A 338 -1.62 -5.19 1.80
N THR A 339 -1.47 -4.04 2.47
CA THR A 339 -0.94 -2.81 1.86
C THR A 339 0.44 -3.04 1.25
N LEU A 340 1.36 -3.72 1.95
CA LEU A 340 2.70 -4.04 1.44
C LEU A 340 2.72 -5.08 0.30
N SER A 341 1.58 -5.74 0.03
CA SER A 341 1.46 -6.70 -1.08
C SER A 341 0.98 -6.04 -2.38
N GLU A 342 0.55 -4.77 -2.32
CA GLU A 342 0.12 -4.01 -3.50
C GLU A 342 1.33 -3.64 -4.37
N HIS A 343 1.28 -4.03 -5.64
CA HIS A 343 2.42 -3.94 -6.55
C HIS A 343 2.87 -2.49 -6.76
N GLU A 344 1.93 -1.57 -6.98
CA GLU A 344 2.19 -0.14 -7.17
C GLU A 344 2.84 0.50 -5.93
N TYR A 345 2.38 0.12 -4.73
CA TYR A 345 2.94 0.64 -3.46
C TYR A 345 4.38 0.17 -3.25
N VAL A 346 4.68 -1.10 -3.55
CA VAL A 346 6.05 -1.63 -3.48
C VAL A 346 6.96 -0.90 -4.47
N GLN A 347 6.48 -0.63 -5.69
CA GLN A 347 7.25 0.13 -6.68
C GLN A 347 7.61 1.53 -6.18
N VAL A 348 6.68 2.23 -5.52
CA VAL A 348 6.93 3.54 -4.90
C VAL A 348 7.99 3.44 -3.81
N ILE A 349 7.92 2.45 -2.93
CA ILE A 349 8.92 2.26 -1.86
C ILE A 349 10.32 2.05 -2.46
N VAL A 350 10.44 1.14 -3.44
CA VAL A 350 11.74 0.84 -4.08
C VAL A 350 12.28 2.06 -4.82
N PHE A 351 11.41 2.76 -5.55
CA PHE A 351 11.76 4.01 -6.23
C PHE A 351 12.30 5.04 -5.24
N THR A 352 11.57 5.29 -4.15
CA THR A 352 11.91 6.30 -3.14
C THR A 352 13.25 5.99 -2.48
N CYS A 353 13.49 4.74 -2.09
CA CYS A 353 14.77 4.30 -1.55
C CYS A 353 15.92 4.42 -2.57
N THR A 354 15.66 4.17 -3.85
CA THR A 354 16.68 4.23 -4.90
C THR A 354 17.08 5.67 -5.22
N ILE A 355 16.11 6.59 -5.30
CA ILE A 355 16.37 8.03 -5.43
C ILE A 355 17.10 8.56 -4.20
N GLY A 356 16.64 8.20 -3.00
CA GLY A 356 17.33 8.54 -1.75
C GLY A 356 18.78 8.07 -1.76
N GLY A 357 19.04 6.84 -2.21
CA GLY A 357 20.40 6.31 -2.33
C GLY A 357 21.25 7.02 -3.38
N MET A 358 20.69 7.34 -4.55
CA MET A 358 21.37 8.17 -5.56
C MET A 358 21.78 9.51 -4.95
N ILE A 359 20.88 10.16 -4.23
CA ILE A 359 21.13 11.45 -3.56
C ILE A 359 22.19 11.30 -2.46
N GLY A 360 22.21 10.18 -1.74
CA GLY A 360 23.28 9.86 -0.80
C GLY A 360 24.66 9.78 -1.46
N ILE A 361 24.76 9.16 -2.65
CA ILE A 361 26.00 9.14 -3.44
C ILE A 361 26.40 10.55 -3.86
N VAL A 362 25.46 11.31 -4.43
CA VAL A 362 25.71 12.68 -4.91
C VAL A 362 26.17 13.58 -3.77
N SER A 363 25.53 13.50 -2.60
CA SER A 363 25.87 14.28 -1.42
C SER A 363 27.28 13.98 -0.90
N LYS A 364 27.71 12.71 -0.95
CA LYS A 364 29.05 12.30 -0.51
C LYS A 364 30.15 12.55 -1.55
N SER A 365 29.78 12.82 -2.80
CA SER A 365 30.74 12.99 -3.90
C SER A 365 31.52 14.30 -3.90
N GLY A 366 31.09 15.30 -3.13
CA GLY A 366 31.62 16.66 -3.19
C GLY A 366 31.24 17.43 -4.47
N GLY A 367 30.39 16.87 -5.34
CA GLY A 367 29.93 17.57 -6.55
C GLY A 367 29.09 18.82 -6.24
N ILE A 368 28.40 18.82 -5.12
CA ILE A 368 27.59 19.96 -4.70
C ILE A 368 28.48 21.13 -4.27
N HIS A 369 29.64 20.87 -3.65
CA HIS A 369 30.60 21.90 -3.24
C HIS A 369 31.15 22.75 -4.40
N ASP A 370 31.57 22.13 -5.52
CA ASP A 370 32.05 22.86 -6.69
C ASP A 370 30.91 23.68 -7.37
N LEU A 371 29.67 23.20 -7.28
CA LEU A 371 28.52 23.95 -7.74
C LEU A 371 28.29 25.22 -6.90
N VAL A 372 28.43 25.11 -5.57
CA VAL A 372 28.37 26.23 -4.64
C VAL A 372 29.43 27.28 -4.98
N GLU A 373 30.69 26.86 -5.14
CA GLU A 373 31.81 27.76 -5.37
C GLU A 373 31.56 28.63 -6.61
N LYS A 374 31.05 28.04 -7.70
CA LYS A 374 30.73 28.78 -8.93
C LYS A 374 29.60 29.79 -8.77
N ILE A 375 28.52 29.40 -8.07
CA ILE A 375 27.37 30.29 -7.83
C ILE A 375 27.76 31.44 -6.89
N SER A 376 28.67 31.17 -5.94
CA SER A 376 29.15 32.17 -4.98
C SER A 376 29.93 33.31 -5.61
N LEU A 377 30.52 33.13 -6.80
CA LEU A 377 31.27 34.17 -7.52
C LEU A 377 30.40 35.38 -7.89
N TRP A 378 29.08 35.22 -7.96
CA TRP A 378 28.14 36.31 -8.27
C TRP A 378 27.69 37.09 -7.02
N ALA A 379 27.97 36.58 -5.82
CA ALA A 379 27.55 37.17 -4.55
C ALA A 379 28.45 38.34 -4.12
N THR A 380 28.45 39.42 -4.91
CA THR A 380 29.30 40.61 -4.69
C THR A 380 28.62 41.74 -3.93
N SER A 381 27.29 41.75 -3.90
CA SER A 381 26.47 42.74 -3.20
C SER A 381 25.40 42.05 -2.36
N PRO A 382 24.85 42.70 -1.32
CA PRO A 382 23.71 42.18 -0.56
C PRO A 382 22.58 41.57 -1.39
N ARG A 383 22.16 42.28 -2.44
CA ARG A 383 21.13 41.84 -3.38
C ARG A 383 21.56 40.57 -4.10
N ASN A 384 22.75 40.59 -4.70
CA ASN A 384 23.25 39.44 -5.45
C ASN A 384 23.56 38.26 -4.53
N GLY A 385 23.96 38.49 -3.29
CA GLY A 385 24.16 37.45 -2.28
C GLY A 385 22.87 36.70 -1.97
N MET A 386 21.78 37.43 -1.68
CA MET A 386 20.46 36.81 -1.46
C MET A 386 19.93 36.11 -2.73
N ILE A 387 20.11 36.70 -3.91
CA ILE A 387 19.70 36.06 -5.19
C ILE A 387 20.54 34.81 -5.46
N SER A 388 21.85 34.84 -5.19
CA SER A 388 22.72 33.67 -5.31
C SER A 388 22.31 32.56 -4.34
N THR A 389 22.00 32.88 -3.07
CA THR A 389 21.46 31.91 -2.10
C THR A 389 20.15 31.31 -2.59
N TRP A 390 19.21 32.15 -3.06
CA TRP A 390 17.93 31.70 -3.61
C TRP A 390 18.12 30.80 -4.83
N LEU A 391 18.98 31.21 -5.77
CA LEU A 391 19.27 30.42 -6.98
C LEU A 391 19.91 29.08 -6.61
N MET A 392 20.81 29.08 -5.63
CA MET A 392 21.43 27.86 -5.14
C MET A 392 20.39 26.89 -4.55
N GLY A 393 19.46 27.38 -3.72
CA GLY A 393 18.36 26.56 -3.22
C GLY A 393 17.44 26.04 -4.33
N VAL A 394 17.08 26.89 -5.31
CA VAL A 394 16.28 26.44 -6.46
C VAL A 394 17.01 25.38 -7.30
N VAL A 395 18.34 25.44 -7.42
CA VAL A 395 19.14 24.47 -8.18
C VAL A 395 19.36 23.16 -7.41
N ILE A 396 19.48 23.21 -6.08
CA ILE A 396 19.62 22.03 -5.20
C ILE A 396 18.22 21.53 -4.80
N PHE A 397 17.35 21.29 -5.80
CA PHE A 397 15.94 20.94 -5.58
C PHE A 397 15.69 19.46 -5.26
N PHE A 398 16.70 18.62 -5.39
CA PHE A 398 16.49 17.16 -5.35
C PHE A 398 16.17 16.64 -3.95
N ASP A 399 16.52 17.34 -2.88
CA ASP A 399 16.19 16.98 -1.49
C ASP A 399 16.16 18.23 -0.60
N ASP A 400 15.13 18.37 0.23
CA ASP A 400 14.93 19.52 1.11
C ASP A 400 15.94 19.55 2.27
N TYR A 401 16.29 18.41 2.86
CA TYR A 401 17.30 18.36 3.92
C TYR A 401 18.72 18.63 3.39
N ALA A 402 19.09 18.05 2.25
CA ALA A 402 20.35 18.35 1.60
C ALA A 402 20.43 19.83 1.19
N ASN A 403 19.34 20.37 0.65
CA ASN A 403 19.24 21.79 0.31
C ASN A 403 19.49 22.67 1.54
N THR A 404 18.74 22.45 2.61
CA THR A 404 18.83 23.28 3.82
C THR A 404 20.23 23.27 4.42
N LEU A 405 20.85 22.09 4.57
CA LEU A 405 22.18 21.94 5.14
C LEU A 405 23.26 22.53 4.25
N ILE A 406 23.23 22.26 2.94
CA ILE A 406 24.30 22.68 2.03
C ILE A 406 24.21 24.18 1.78
N VAL A 407 23.05 24.69 1.37
CA VAL A 407 22.88 26.12 1.07
C VAL A 407 23.13 26.96 2.31
N GLY A 408 22.57 26.56 3.46
CA GLY A 408 22.78 27.26 4.72
C GLY A 408 24.25 27.32 5.12
N ASN A 409 24.94 26.17 5.17
CA ASN A 409 26.36 26.12 5.59
C ASN A 409 27.27 26.87 4.61
N SER A 410 27.06 26.69 3.31
CA SER A 410 27.90 27.28 2.28
C SER A 410 27.75 28.79 2.14
N MET A 411 26.51 29.29 2.22
CA MET A 411 26.26 30.71 1.99
C MET A 411 26.54 31.56 3.24
N ARG A 412 26.60 30.96 4.43
CA ARG A 412 26.80 31.66 5.71
C ARG A 412 27.96 32.66 5.69
N ALA A 413 29.16 32.23 5.33
CA ALA A 413 30.34 33.11 5.35
C ALA A 413 30.24 34.25 4.32
N ILE A 414 29.56 34.01 3.20
CA ILE A 414 29.35 34.99 2.14
C ILE A 414 28.30 36.00 2.60
N THR A 415 27.17 35.53 3.13
CA THR A 415 26.09 36.40 3.61
C THR A 415 26.51 37.23 4.82
N ASP A 416 27.35 36.68 5.71
CA ASP A 416 27.92 37.40 6.84
C ASP A 416 28.81 38.56 6.35
N LYS A 417 29.71 38.31 5.37
CA LYS A 417 30.54 39.36 4.74
C LYS A 417 29.70 40.44 4.05
N LEU A 418 28.57 40.03 3.46
CA LEU A 418 27.62 40.92 2.81
C LEU A 418 26.64 41.57 3.80
N LYS A 419 26.79 41.39 5.11
CA LYS A 419 25.91 41.96 6.16
C LYS A 419 24.42 41.61 5.99
N ILE A 420 24.12 40.40 5.54
CA ILE A 420 22.77 39.83 5.52
C ILE A 420 22.53 39.17 6.88
N SER A 421 21.36 39.37 7.49
CA SER A 421 21.01 38.72 8.76
C SER A 421 20.92 37.20 8.60
N ARG A 422 21.27 36.44 9.65
CA ARG A 422 21.21 34.98 9.57
C ARG A 422 19.79 34.44 9.55
N GLU A 423 18.85 35.19 10.11
CA GLU A 423 17.41 34.95 9.99
C GLU A 423 16.96 35.04 8.53
N LYS A 424 17.48 36.02 7.77
CA LYS A 424 17.20 36.15 6.33
C LYS A 424 17.80 35.00 5.53
N LEU A 425 19.02 34.59 5.83
CA LEU A 425 19.64 33.42 5.21
C LEU A 425 18.78 32.17 5.45
N ALA A 426 18.42 31.90 6.71
CA ALA A 426 17.57 30.78 7.08
C ALA A 426 16.23 30.80 6.33
N TYR A 427 15.59 31.96 6.23
CA TYR A 427 14.35 32.11 5.46
C TYR A 427 14.50 31.77 3.97
N ILE A 428 15.56 32.25 3.31
CA ILE A 428 15.80 31.95 1.88
C ILE A 428 16.03 30.45 1.69
N VAL A 429 16.84 29.85 2.57
CA VAL A 429 17.17 28.42 2.55
C VAL A 429 15.91 27.56 2.74
N ASP A 430 15.14 27.84 3.78
CA ASP A 430 13.89 27.12 4.11
C ASP A 430 12.88 27.23 2.95
N SER A 431 12.69 28.46 2.45
CA SER A 431 11.71 28.76 1.40
C SER A 431 12.09 28.26 0.00
N THR A 432 13.31 27.75 -0.18
CA THR A 432 13.77 27.13 -1.43
C THR A 432 14.00 25.63 -1.31
N ALA A 433 13.77 25.05 -0.14
CA ALA A 433 13.80 23.61 0.10
C ALA A 433 12.44 22.99 -0.27
N ALA A 434 11.56 22.78 0.71
CA ALA A 434 10.29 22.08 0.53
C ALA A 434 9.39 22.67 -0.59
N PRO A 435 9.24 24.00 -0.76
CA PRO A 435 8.47 24.57 -1.87
C PRO A 435 8.97 24.13 -3.25
N VAL A 436 10.29 24.07 -3.45
CA VAL A 436 10.87 23.65 -4.74
C VAL A 436 10.69 22.15 -4.91
N CYS A 437 10.93 21.35 -3.87
CA CYS A 437 10.74 19.90 -3.92
C CYS A 437 9.30 19.50 -4.28
N SER A 438 8.30 20.29 -3.89
CA SER A 438 6.87 20.06 -4.21
C SER A 438 6.49 20.28 -5.68
N ILE A 439 7.22 21.14 -6.41
CA ILE A 439 6.86 21.51 -7.80
C ILE A 439 7.78 20.94 -8.87
N VAL A 440 8.94 20.39 -8.48
CA VAL A 440 9.92 19.85 -9.42
C VAL A 440 9.67 18.37 -9.67
N LEU A 441 9.80 17.96 -10.92
CA LEU A 441 9.52 16.59 -11.37
C LEU A 441 10.42 15.52 -10.74
N ILE A 442 11.59 15.91 -10.25
CA ILE A 442 12.60 15.01 -9.71
C ILE A 442 13.11 15.55 -8.39
N SER A 443 12.56 15.03 -7.31
CA SER A 443 12.97 15.32 -5.94
C SER A 443 12.83 14.05 -5.09
N THR A 444 13.20 14.10 -3.83
CA THR A 444 12.87 13.03 -2.87
C THR A 444 11.36 12.91 -2.66
N TRP A 445 10.60 13.99 -2.89
CA TRP A 445 9.15 14.04 -2.67
C TRP A 445 8.36 13.27 -3.72
N ILE A 446 8.83 13.27 -4.98
CA ILE A 446 8.05 12.73 -6.11
C ILE A 446 7.56 11.29 -5.87
N GLY A 447 8.36 10.43 -5.23
CA GLY A 447 7.95 9.05 -4.95
C GLY A 447 6.74 8.98 -4.05
N THR A 448 6.78 9.79 -2.99
CA THR A 448 5.72 9.85 -1.98
C THR A 448 4.48 10.54 -2.51
N GLU A 449 4.62 11.66 -3.23
CA GLU A 449 3.49 12.36 -3.84
C GLU A 449 2.74 11.44 -4.81
N LEU A 450 3.45 10.73 -5.68
CA LEU A 450 2.83 9.75 -6.58
C LEU A 450 2.24 8.55 -5.85
N GLY A 451 2.87 8.14 -4.75
CA GLY A 451 2.32 7.16 -3.83
C GLY A 451 0.95 7.57 -3.29
N TYR A 452 0.83 8.80 -2.78
CA TYR A 452 -0.42 9.31 -2.24
C TYR A 452 -1.46 9.56 -3.32
N ILE A 453 -1.08 10.19 -4.44
CA ILE A 453 -1.97 10.49 -5.55
C ILE A 453 -2.53 9.20 -6.13
N GLY A 454 -1.66 8.27 -6.53
CA GLY A 454 -2.15 7.05 -7.16
C GLY A 454 -2.80 6.10 -6.17
N GLY A 455 -2.40 6.06 -4.89
CA GLY A 455 -3.13 5.33 -3.86
C GLY A 455 -4.55 5.85 -3.65
N ALA A 456 -4.74 7.18 -3.63
CA ALA A 456 -6.07 7.79 -3.53
C ALA A 456 -6.92 7.60 -4.81
N LEU A 457 -6.28 7.57 -5.99
CA LEU A 457 -6.95 7.46 -7.29
C LEU A 457 -7.09 6.01 -7.80
N GLN A 458 -6.47 5.03 -7.15
CA GLN A 458 -6.48 3.62 -7.55
C GLN A 458 -7.90 3.07 -7.63
N ASP A 459 -8.73 3.43 -6.65
CA ASP A 459 -10.11 2.97 -6.52
C ASP A 459 -11.04 3.50 -7.62
N TYR A 460 -10.59 4.53 -8.32
CA TYR A 460 -11.29 5.18 -9.43
C TYR A 460 -10.73 4.74 -10.79
N GLY A 461 -9.84 3.75 -10.82
CA GLY A 461 -9.22 3.24 -12.05
C GLY A 461 -8.14 4.17 -12.62
N GLN A 462 -7.73 5.20 -11.88
CA GLN A 462 -6.77 6.22 -12.33
C GLN A 462 -5.40 6.10 -11.63
N GLY A 463 -5.19 5.10 -10.77
CA GLY A 463 -3.98 4.97 -9.97
C GLY A 463 -2.67 4.95 -10.78
N LYS A 464 -2.67 4.32 -11.96
CA LYS A 464 -1.49 4.24 -12.84
C LYS A 464 -1.08 5.57 -13.47
N ARG A 465 -1.99 6.55 -13.49
CA ARG A 465 -1.80 7.89 -14.06
C ARG A 465 -1.40 8.92 -13.00
N ALA A 466 -0.89 8.48 -11.85
CA ALA A 466 -0.51 9.36 -10.75
C ALA A 466 0.43 10.49 -11.19
N PHE A 467 1.37 10.20 -12.10
CA PHE A 467 2.30 11.21 -12.63
C PHE A 467 1.59 12.28 -13.46
N ASP A 468 0.59 11.92 -14.27
CA ASP A 468 -0.18 12.89 -15.05
C ASP A 468 -0.91 13.87 -14.12
N TYR A 469 -1.58 13.34 -13.09
CA TYR A 469 -2.27 14.15 -12.10
C TYR A 469 -1.31 15.04 -11.32
N PHE A 470 -0.15 14.51 -10.92
CA PHE A 470 0.90 15.31 -10.29
C PHE A 470 1.37 16.44 -11.22
N PHE A 471 1.81 16.11 -12.43
CA PHE A 471 2.34 17.05 -13.40
C PHE A 471 1.35 18.19 -13.69
N ASN A 472 0.08 17.85 -13.91
CA ASN A 472 -0.96 18.84 -14.16
C ASN A 472 -1.41 19.58 -12.90
N SER A 473 -1.12 19.05 -11.69
CA SER A 473 -1.35 19.77 -10.44
C SER A 473 -0.29 20.83 -10.15
N ILE A 474 0.91 20.75 -10.73
CA ILE A 474 2.03 21.68 -10.44
C ILE A 474 1.60 23.16 -10.50
N PRO A 475 0.87 23.64 -11.54
CA PRO A 475 0.42 25.04 -11.60
C PRO A 475 -0.53 25.44 -10.46
N PHE A 476 -1.13 24.48 -9.76
CA PHE A 476 -2.05 24.68 -8.64
C PHE A 476 -1.33 24.68 -7.27
N HIS A 477 -0.02 24.47 -7.23
CA HIS A 477 0.78 24.55 -5.99
C HIS A 477 1.06 26.01 -5.63
N PHE A 478 -0.01 26.79 -5.46
CA PHE A 478 0.05 28.25 -5.41
C PHE A 478 0.99 28.76 -4.33
N TYR A 479 0.95 28.19 -3.12
CA TYR A 479 1.83 28.63 -2.04
C TYR A 479 3.29 28.38 -2.35
N SER A 480 3.64 27.22 -2.91
CA SER A 480 5.02 26.90 -3.26
C SER A 480 5.55 27.86 -4.33
N ILE A 481 4.80 28.05 -5.41
CA ILE A 481 5.16 28.96 -6.51
C ILE A 481 5.26 30.40 -6.01
N TYR A 482 4.26 30.86 -5.25
CA TYR A 482 4.22 32.21 -4.69
C TYR A 482 5.36 32.45 -3.72
N THR A 483 5.71 31.48 -2.88
CA THR A 483 6.83 31.60 -1.94
C THR A 483 8.17 31.73 -2.66
N ILE A 484 8.43 30.91 -3.67
CA ILE A 484 9.67 30.99 -4.47
C ILE A 484 9.81 32.37 -5.13
N ILE A 485 8.72 32.88 -5.71
CA ILE A 485 8.69 34.20 -6.35
C ILE A 485 8.81 35.32 -5.32
N PHE A 486 8.14 35.19 -4.18
CA PHE A 486 8.18 36.14 -3.08
C PHE A 486 9.60 36.33 -2.56
N VAL A 487 10.32 35.22 -2.31
CA VAL A 487 11.73 35.26 -1.84
C VAL A 487 12.62 35.97 -2.86
N TYR A 488 12.48 35.65 -4.15
CA TYR A 488 13.22 36.34 -5.22
C TYR A 488 12.91 37.85 -5.24
N TYR A 489 11.64 38.24 -5.06
CA TYR A 489 11.26 39.65 -5.05
C TYR A 489 11.79 40.38 -3.81
N ILE A 490 11.76 39.78 -2.62
CA ILE A 490 12.40 40.32 -1.41
C ILE A 490 13.91 40.51 -1.65
N ALA A 491 14.59 39.49 -2.17
CA ALA A 491 16.02 39.54 -2.44
C ALA A 491 16.39 40.64 -3.45
N SER A 492 15.60 40.79 -4.52
CA SER A 492 15.86 41.75 -5.58
C SER A 492 15.46 43.19 -5.26
N SER A 493 14.37 43.39 -4.51
CA SER A 493 13.88 44.71 -4.10
C SER A 493 14.57 45.24 -2.84
N GLN A 494 15.16 44.37 -2.03
CA GLN A 494 15.76 44.70 -0.72
C GLN A 494 14.78 45.40 0.23
N LYS A 495 13.49 45.13 0.06
CA LYS A 495 12.42 45.66 0.90
C LYS A 495 11.93 44.58 1.84
N ASP A 496 11.91 44.91 3.12
CA ASP A 496 11.48 44.01 4.18
C ASP A 496 10.38 44.64 5.04
N TYR A 497 9.65 43.81 5.76
CA TYR A 497 8.64 44.26 6.72
C TYR A 497 8.59 43.36 7.95
N GLY A 498 7.89 43.82 8.98
CA GLY A 498 7.73 43.08 10.23
C GLY A 498 9.06 42.86 10.98
N PRO A 499 9.20 41.74 11.72
CA PRO A 499 10.42 41.41 12.46
C PRO A 499 11.65 41.25 11.55
N MET A 500 11.46 40.75 10.32
CA MET A 500 12.54 40.55 9.36
C MET A 500 13.20 41.87 8.95
N LEU A 501 12.43 42.96 8.83
CA LEU A 501 12.99 44.30 8.61
C LEU A 501 13.90 44.75 9.75
N GLN A 502 13.56 44.41 10.99
CA GLN A 502 14.37 44.76 12.16
C GLN A 502 15.69 43.99 12.14
N ALA A 503 15.65 42.69 11.82
CA ALA A 503 16.83 41.85 11.68
C ALA A 503 17.76 42.33 10.56
N GLU A 504 17.21 42.66 9.39
CA GLU A 504 18.00 43.19 8.28
C GLU A 504 18.57 44.58 8.61
N LYS A 505 17.78 45.52 9.16
CA LYS A 505 18.31 46.85 9.54
C LYS A 505 19.46 46.76 10.53
N ARG A 506 19.38 45.85 11.51
CA ARG A 506 20.47 45.55 12.45
C ARG A 506 21.71 45.11 11.68
N ALA A 507 21.61 44.03 10.91
CA ALA A 507 22.75 43.49 10.16
C ALA A 507 23.38 44.53 9.22
N ARG A 508 22.56 45.32 8.51
CA ARG A 508 23.02 46.34 7.57
C ARG A 508 23.72 47.52 8.22
N SER A 509 23.15 48.06 9.30
CA SER A 509 23.63 49.29 9.94
C SER A 509 24.77 49.05 10.92
N THR A 510 24.70 47.99 11.72
CA THR A 510 25.71 47.70 12.76
C THR A 510 26.72 46.64 12.33
N GLY A 511 26.38 45.80 11.35
CA GLY A 511 27.17 44.61 10.99
C GLY A 511 26.86 43.38 11.86
N GLU A 512 25.97 43.50 12.84
CA GLU A 512 25.58 42.40 13.72
C GLU A 512 24.54 41.50 13.03
N VAL A 513 25.01 40.41 12.44
CA VAL A 513 24.17 39.46 11.70
C VAL A 513 23.29 38.57 12.59
N LEU A 514 23.57 38.54 13.90
CA LEU A 514 22.81 37.83 14.92
C LEU A 514 22.06 38.81 15.84
N GLY A 515 20.92 38.37 16.38
CA GLY A 515 20.20 39.13 17.41
C GLY A 515 20.98 39.23 18.73
N PRO A 516 20.71 40.25 19.55
CA PRO A 516 21.47 40.51 20.79
C PRO A 516 21.34 39.40 21.85
N ASN A 517 20.27 38.60 21.81
CA ASN A 517 20.04 37.46 22.70
C ASN A 517 20.03 36.12 21.94
N ALA A 518 20.50 36.10 20.70
CA ALA A 518 20.45 34.91 19.86
C ALA A 518 21.39 33.83 20.41
N VAL A 519 20.89 32.60 20.54
CA VAL A 519 21.70 31.42 20.88
C VAL A 519 21.68 30.46 19.69
N PRO A 520 22.67 30.54 18.78
CA PRO A 520 22.73 29.66 17.62
C PRO A 520 22.77 28.18 18.03
N LEU A 521 21.95 27.34 17.38
CA LEU A 521 21.81 25.91 17.74
C LEU A 521 23.09 25.08 17.61
N SER A 522 24.01 25.40 16.68
CA SER A 522 25.40 24.91 16.69
C SER A 522 26.27 25.57 15.60
N THR A 523 27.59 25.40 15.76
CA THR A 523 28.62 25.50 14.71
C THR A 523 28.62 24.20 13.90
N ALA A 524 27.81 24.11 12.84
CA ALA A 524 27.79 22.91 11.99
C ALA A 524 29.20 22.60 11.45
N GLU A 525 29.69 21.37 11.68
CA GLU A 525 30.78 20.80 10.89
C GLU A 525 30.34 20.81 9.43
N SER A 526 31.15 21.44 8.58
CA SER A 526 30.96 21.35 7.13
C SER A 526 30.92 19.88 6.73
N ILE A 527 29.98 19.52 5.84
CA ILE A 527 30.10 18.25 5.11
C ILE A 527 31.41 18.36 4.33
N GLU A 528 32.51 17.85 4.89
CA GLU A 528 33.82 17.96 4.25
C GLU A 528 33.87 16.97 3.08
N ALA A 529 34.11 17.52 1.89
CA ALA A 529 34.31 16.70 0.72
C ALA A 529 35.62 15.89 0.88
N PRO A 530 35.75 14.71 0.24
CA PRO A 530 36.95 13.90 0.36
C PRO A 530 38.21 14.69 -0.05
N GLU A 531 39.17 14.84 0.88
CA GLU A 531 40.39 15.62 0.65
C GLU A 531 41.18 15.12 -0.57
N GLY A 532 41.65 16.06 -1.40
CA GLY A 532 42.53 15.77 -2.55
C GLY A 532 41.84 15.08 -3.73
N LYS A 533 40.50 15.02 -3.77
CA LYS A 533 39.72 14.47 -4.89
C LYS A 533 39.08 15.58 -5.73
N PRO A 534 38.84 15.36 -7.04
CA PRO A 534 38.23 16.38 -7.88
C PRO A 534 36.76 16.62 -7.48
N HIS A 535 36.44 17.83 -7.04
CA HIS A 535 35.08 18.30 -6.82
C HIS A 535 34.52 18.83 -8.14
N ARG A 536 33.59 18.10 -8.76
CA ARG A 536 33.02 18.44 -10.07
C ARG A 536 31.51 18.53 -9.98
N TRP A 537 30.94 19.69 -10.28
CA TRP A 537 29.49 19.92 -10.32
C TRP A 537 28.73 18.90 -11.19
N GLN A 538 29.37 18.36 -12.23
CA GLN A 538 28.79 17.32 -13.08
C GLN A 538 28.41 16.06 -12.30
N ASN A 539 29.08 15.78 -11.19
CA ASN A 539 28.81 14.61 -10.35
C ASN A 539 27.46 14.68 -9.65
N ALA A 540 26.89 15.88 -9.52
CA ALA A 540 25.52 16.08 -9.04
C ALA A 540 24.52 16.20 -10.20
N VAL A 541 24.84 16.99 -11.23
CA VAL A 541 23.87 17.30 -12.30
C VAL A 541 23.63 16.15 -13.27
N ILE A 542 24.66 15.38 -13.64
CA ILE A 542 24.51 14.31 -14.63
C ILE A 542 23.54 13.21 -14.13
N PRO A 543 23.66 12.68 -12.90
CA PRO A 543 22.72 11.67 -12.43
C PRO A 543 21.27 12.13 -12.45
N ILE A 544 21.01 13.38 -12.03
CA ILE A 544 19.68 13.97 -12.06
C ILE A 544 19.17 14.10 -13.50
N ALA A 545 20.01 14.62 -14.41
CA ALA A 545 19.66 14.72 -15.83
C ALA A 545 19.35 13.36 -16.46
N VAL A 546 20.07 12.30 -16.05
CA VAL A 546 19.78 10.92 -16.47
C VAL A 546 18.40 10.49 -15.99
N VAL A 547 17.99 10.78 -14.76
CA VAL A 547 16.62 10.48 -14.30
C VAL A 547 15.59 11.25 -15.14
N ILE A 548 15.78 12.54 -15.41
CA ILE A 548 14.84 13.36 -16.23
C ILE A 548 14.66 12.74 -17.61
N VAL A 549 15.78 12.50 -18.30
CA VAL A 549 15.76 11.96 -19.66
C VAL A 549 15.21 10.54 -19.69
N ALA A 550 15.59 9.69 -18.74
CA ALA A 550 15.10 8.32 -18.62
C ALA A 550 13.59 8.27 -18.33
N THR A 551 13.05 9.19 -17.52
CA THR A 551 11.61 9.31 -17.28
C THR A 551 10.88 9.69 -18.57
N MET A 552 11.33 10.73 -19.28
CA MET A 552 10.68 11.18 -20.52
C MET A 552 10.70 10.09 -21.61
N ILE A 553 11.85 9.43 -21.80
CA ILE A 553 12.00 8.31 -22.74
C ILE A 553 11.16 7.12 -22.27
N GLY A 554 11.18 6.81 -20.98
CA GLY A 554 10.44 5.69 -20.41
C GLY A 554 8.92 5.86 -20.54
N LEU A 555 8.38 7.06 -20.29
CA LEU A 555 6.96 7.37 -20.47
C LEU A 555 6.55 7.17 -21.93
N TYR A 556 7.38 7.65 -22.87
CA TYR A 556 7.13 7.43 -24.29
C TYR A 556 7.17 5.94 -24.66
N ILE A 557 8.18 5.19 -24.21
CA ILE A 557 8.33 3.76 -24.52
C ILE A 557 7.18 2.94 -23.93
N ASP A 558 6.87 3.12 -22.64
CA ASP A 558 5.85 2.36 -21.94
C ASP A 558 4.45 2.71 -22.46
N GLY A 559 4.17 4.00 -22.64
CA GLY A 559 2.94 4.49 -23.25
C GLY A 559 2.73 4.00 -24.69
N SER A 560 3.78 3.98 -25.51
CA SER A 560 3.70 3.43 -26.87
C SER A 560 3.41 1.93 -26.86
N ARG A 561 3.97 1.20 -25.89
CA ARG A 561 3.67 -0.23 -25.71
C ARG A 561 2.23 -0.47 -25.25
N ALA A 562 1.69 0.41 -24.40
CA ALA A 562 0.31 0.34 -23.95
C ALA A 562 -0.69 0.59 -25.09
N LEU A 563 -0.41 1.57 -25.96
CA LEU A 563 -1.25 1.90 -27.13
C LEU A 563 -1.06 0.94 -28.33
N GLY A 564 0.06 0.23 -28.42
CA GLY A 564 0.32 -0.69 -29.52
C GLY A 564 0.40 0.03 -30.88
N GLU A 565 -0.32 -0.46 -31.88
CA GLU A 565 -0.29 0.12 -33.24
C GLU A 565 -0.89 1.54 -33.30
N GLU A 566 -1.82 1.87 -32.40
CA GLU A 566 -2.43 3.21 -32.31
C GLU A 566 -1.42 4.30 -31.90
N ALA A 567 -0.29 3.91 -31.30
CA ALA A 567 0.77 4.84 -30.90
C ALA A 567 1.40 5.60 -32.08
N LYS A 568 1.38 5.02 -33.30
CA LYS A 568 2.02 5.63 -34.48
C LYS A 568 1.36 6.95 -34.91
N ASP A 569 0.05 7.04 -34.71
CA ASP A 569 -0.76 8.20 -35.10
C ASP A 569 -1.22 9.03 -33.88
N ALA A 570 -0.91 8.57 -32.66
CA ALA A 570 -1.28 9.25 -31.43
C ALA A 570 -0.39 10.47 -31.15
N ALA A 571 -1.01 11.54 -30.64
CA ALA A 571 -0.26 12.68 -30.11
C ALA A 571 0.58 12.26 -28.90
N LEU A 572 1.76 12.88 -28.71
CA LEU A 572 2.68 12.56 -27.62
C LEU A 572 2.00 12.57 -26.23
N MET A 573 1.09 13.50 -25.99
CA MET A 573 0.37 13.59 -24.71
C MET A 573 -0.53 12.37 -24.46
N ASN A 574 -1.14 11.80 -25.51
CA ASN A 574 -1.94 10.59 -25.41
C ASN A 574 -1.06 9.37 -25.14
N ILE A 575 0.11 9.31 -25.77
CA ILE A 575 1.10 8.25 -25.53
C ILE A 575 1.55 8.30 -24.07
N ILE A 576 1.97 9.46 -23.58
CA ILE A 576 2.42 9.62 -22.20
C ILE A 576 1.29 9.29 -21.21
N GLY A 577 0.05 9.69 -21.52
CA GLY A 577 -1.10 9.49 -20.64
C GLY A 577 -1.51 8.02 -20.43
N GLU A 578 -1.09 7.11 -21.32
CA GLU A 578 -1.33 5.67 -21.19
C GLU A 578 -0.18 4.91 -20.50
N ALA A 579 0.93 5.59 -20.21
CA ALA A 579 2.10 4.96 -19.59
C ALA A 579 1.86 4.60 -18.12
N ASN A 580 2.41 3.48 -17.66
CA ASN A 580 2.50 3.17 -16.24
C ASN A 580 3.67 3.92 -15.61
N SER A 581 3.36 5.05 -14.97
CA SER A 581 4.38 5.95 -14.45
C SER A 581 5.22 5.32 -13.32
N TYR A 582 4.68 4.38 -12.54
CA TYR A 582 5.40 3.71 -11.46
C TYR A 582 6.59 2.89 -11.98
N VAL A 583 6.39 2.14 -13.07
CA VAL A 583 7.43 1.32 -13.69
C VAL A 583 8.50 2.20 -14.30
N VAL A 584 8.09 3.24 -15.03
CA VAL A 584 9.00 4.16 -15.71
C VAL A 584 9.91 4.88 -14.72
N LEU A 585 9.36 5.37 -13.62
CA LEU A 585 10.13 6.06 -12.60
C LEU A 585 11.13 5.13 -11.91
N LEU A 586 10.76 3.86 -11.70
CA LEU A 586 11.69 2.86 -11.17
C LEU A 586 12.89 2.66 -12.12
N TRP A 587 12.66 2.60 -13.44
CA TRP A 587 13.75 2.56 -14.43
C TRP A 587 14.61 3.82 -14.38
N ALA A 588 13.98 4.99 -14.31
CA ALA A 588 14.68 6.26 -14.25
C ALA A 588 15.56 6.37 -13.00
N ALA A 589 15.03 6.00 -11.82
CA ALA A 589 15.77 5.96 -10.56
C ALA A 589 16.95 4.99 -10.62
N PHE A 590 16.75 3.80 -11.20
CA PHE A 590 17.83 2.84 -11.41
C PHE A 590 18.95 3.42 -12.27
N TRP A 591 18.62 3.99 -13.43
CA TRP A 591 19.62 4.58 -14.34
C TRP A 591 20.31 5.80 -13.73
N GLY A 592 19.59 6.65 -13.01
CA GLY A 592 20.16 7.77 -12.25
C GLY A 592 21.15 7.28 -11.20
N SER A 593 20.73 6.35 -10.35
CA SER A 593 21.58 5.76 -9.31
C SER A 593 22.80 5.05 -9.88
N LEU A 594 22.64 4.32 -10.99
CA LEU A 594 23.74 3.64 -11.66
C LEU A 594 24.72 4.65 -12.28
N SER A 595 24.22 5.72 -12.89
CA SER A 595 25.08 6.76 -13.45
C SER A 595 25.89 7.48 -12.36
N ALA A 596 25.28 7.78 -11.20
CA ALA A 596 25.99 8.30 -10.03
C ALA A 596 27.09 7.33 -9.60
N PHE A 597 26.77 6.05 -9.46
CA PHE A 597 27.75 5.02 -9.11
C PHE A 597 28.93 4.99 -10.08
N VAL A 598 28.66 4.90 -11.39
CA VAL A 598 29.70 4.79 -12.43
C VAL A 598 30.58 6.03 -12.46
N ILE A 599 30.00 7.23 -12.43
CA ILE A 599 30.77 8.49 -12.51
C ILE A 599 31.70 8.62 -11.30
N ILE A 600 31.21 8.38 -10.09
CA ILE A 600 31.99 8.55 -8.86
C ILE A 600 33.13 7.53 -8.75
N VAL A 601 32.88 6.28 -9.13
CA VAL A 601 33.91 5.24 -9.14
C VAL A 601 34.92 5.48 -10.26
N ALA A 602 34.48 5.82 -11.48
CA ALA A 602 35.37 6.07 -12.62
C ALA A 602 36.30 7.27 -12.40
N GLN A 603 35.84 8.30 -11.67
CA GLN A 603 36.67 9.44 -11.29
C GLN A 603 37.57 9.15 -10.08
N ASN A 604 37.54 7.94 -9.52
CA ASN A 604 38.27 7.55 -8.32
C ASN A 604 38.01 8.49 -7.12
N ILE A 605 36.80 9.05 -7.00
CA ILE A 605 36.44 9.93 -5.87
C ILE A 605 36.17 9.06 -4.63
N LEU A 606 35.31 8.06 -4.78
CA LEU A 606 35.00 7.06 -3.76
C LEU A 606 35.23 5.65 -4.31
N THR A 607 35.63 4.72 -3.44
CA THR A 607 35.65 3.29 -3.76
C THR A 607 34.24 2.75 -3.92
N ALA A 608 34.07 1.65 -4.67
CA ALA A 608 32.75 1.01 -4.84
C ALA A 608 32.04 0.72 -3.51
N LYS A 609 32.79 0.28 -2.48
CA LYS A 609 32.25 0.08 -1.12
C LYS A 609 31.73 1.38 -0.52
N GLN A 610 32.51 2.45 -0.57
CA GLN A 610 32.10 3.76 -0.04
C GLN A 610 30.89 4.34 -0.77
N VAL A 611 30.75 4.05 -2.08
CA VAL A 611 29.57 4.43 -2.86
C VAL A 611 28.35 3.65 -2.41
N VAL A 612 28.46 2.33 -2.18
CA VAL A 612 27.36 1.53 -1.62
C VAL A 612 26.99 2.02 -0.22
N ASP A 613 27.96 2.32 0.65
CA ASP A 613 27.70 2.87 1.98
C ASP A 613 26.98 4.22 1.91
N ALA A 614 27.36 5.08 0.95
CA ALA A 614 26.69 6.35 0.68
C ALA A 614 25.24 6.14 0.20
N TRP A 615 25.05 5.18 -0.70
CA TRP A 615 23.73 4.82 -1.22
C TRP A 615 22.81 4.28 -0.11
N VAL A 616 23.32 3.39 0.74
CA VAL A 616 22.56 2.87 1.89
C VAL A 616 22.25 4.00 2.89
N GLY A 617 23.20 4.92 3.11
CA GLY A 617 22.98 6.10 3.93
C GLY A 617 21.82 6.97 3.42
N GLY A 618 21.81 7.26 2.12
CA GLY A 618 20.73 8.00 1.47
C GLY A 618 19.38 7.26 1.51
N ALA A 619 19.36 5.95 1.25
CA ALA A 619 18.15 5.14 1.35
C ALA A 619 17.60 5.10 2.79
N LYS A 620 18.46 5.06 3.82
CA LYS A 620 18.05 5.12 5.24
C LYS A 620 17.40 6.45 5.60
N ALA A 621 17.86 7.56 5.02
CA ALA A 621 17.26 8.87 5.24
C ALA A 621 15.78 8.92 4.79
N MET A 622 15.40 8.09 3.82
CA MET A 622 14.02 7.99 3.31
C MET A 622 13.10 7.08 4.15
N LEU A 623 13.61 6.44 5.20
CA LEU A 623 12.84 5.44 5.94
C LEU A 623 11.58 6.03 6.60
N LEU A 624 11.67 7.25 7.14
CA LEU A 624 10.53 7.91 7.78
C LEU A 624 9.40 8.14 6.77
N ALA A 625 9.71 8.67 5.58
CA ALA A 625 8.74 8.89 4.51
C ALA A 625 8.07 7.57 4.08
N VAL A 626 8.85 6.50 3.92
CA VAL A 626 8.34 5.16 3.58
C VAL A 626 7.38 4.64 4.66
N LEU A 627 7.70 4.80 5.94
CA LEU A 627 6.83 4.35 7.03
C LEU A 627 5.51 5.14 7.08
N VAL A 628 5.56 6.45 6.86
CA VAL A 628 4.37 7.30 6.76
C VAL A 628 3.51 6.87 5.57
N LEU A 629 4.11 6.62 4.40
CA LEU A 629 3.41 6.12 3.21
C LEU A 629 2.65 4.83 3.48
N ILE A 630 3.31 3.85 4.09
CA ILE A 630 2.70 2.55 4.41
C ILE A 630 1.50 2.76 5.32
N LEU A 631 1.65 3.52 6.41
CA LEU A 631 0.55 3.76 7.35
C LEU A 631 -0.57 4.59 6.72
N ALA A 632 -0.24 5.55 5.85
CA ALA A 632 -1.20 6.38 5.12
C ALA A 632 -2.05 5.56 4.15
N TRP A 633 -1.42 4.67 3.36
CA TRP A 633 -2.14 3.75 2.48
C TRP A 633 -2.98 2.77 3.26
N THR A 634 -2.45 2.22 4.36
CA THR A 634 -3.26 1.35 5.22
C THR A 634 -4.44 2.12 5.82
N LEU A 635 -4.25 3.38 6.25
CA LEU A 635 -5.32 4.23 6.76
C LEU A 635 -6.37 4.49 5.66
N LYS A 636 -5.94 4.77 4.42
CA LYS A 636 -6.81 4.89 3.24
C LYS A 636 -7.65 3.62 3.05
N ASP A 637 -7.01 2.45 3.04
CA ASP A 637 -7.67 1.18 2.77
C ASP A 637 -8.68 0.83 3.87
N VAL A 638 -8.34 1.01 5.15
CA VAL A 638 -9.28 0.75 6.25
C VAL A 638 -10.41 1.78 6.33
N CYS A 639 -10.15 3.06 6.03
CA CYS A 639 -11.21 4.07 5.93
C CYS A 639 -12.17 3.78 4.78
N LYS A 640 -11.65 3.32 3.64
CA LYS A 640 -12.48 2.86 2.52
C LYS A 640 -13.34 1.67 2.90
N GLU A 641 -12.78 0.68 3.60
CA GLU A 641 -13.50 -0.51 4.05
C GLU A 641 -14.59 -0.18 5.08
N LEU A 642 -14.34 0.78 5.97
CA LEU A 642 -15.32 1.33 6.89
C LEU A 642 -16.43 2.14 6.19
N GLY A 643 -16.19 2.65 4.99
CA GLY A 643 -17.11 3.53 4.26
C GLY A 643 -17.03 5.00 4.68
N THR A 644 -15.88 5.43 5.23
CA THR A 644 -15.65 6.79 5.74
C THR A 644 -15.88 7.87 4.68
N ASN A 645 -15.37 7.69 3.47
CA ASN A 645 -15.56 8.62 2.36
C ASN A 645 -17.05 8.83 2.03
N LYS A 646 -17.82 7.75 1.99
CA LYS A 646 -19.27 7.78 1.75
C LYS A 646 -19.99 8.49 2.88
N TYR A 647 -19.64 8.19 4.14
CA TYR A 647 -20.23 8.86 5.28
C TYR A 647 -20.02 10.37 5.21
N ILE A 648 -18.79 10.82 4.97
CA ILE A 648 -18.51 12.25 4.82
C ILE A 648 -19.34 12.83 3.68
N TYR A 649 -19.26 12.23 2.49
CA TYR A 649 -20.01 12.67 1.31
C TYR A 649 -21.51 12.85 1.60
N TYR A 650 -22.21 11.83 2.11
CA TYR A 650 -23.65 11.89 2.34
C TYR A 650 -24.06 12.90 3.42
N ASN A 651 -23.17 13.26 4.36
CA ASN A 651 -23.45 14.26 5.39
C ASN A 651 -23.10 15.69 4.96
N ILE A 652 -22.10 15.88 4.10
CA ILE A 652 -21.63 17.23 3.73
C ILE A 652 -22.06 17.69 2.34
N LYS A 653 -22.53 16.80 1.46
CA LYS A 653 -22.87 17.13 0.06
C LYS A 653 -23.89 18.28 -0.05
N ASP A 654 -24.76 18.45 0.93
CA ASP A 654 -25.78 19.51 0.93
C ASP A 654 -25.35 20.75 1.74
N ILE A 655 -24.20 20.70 2.43
CA ILE A 655 -23.71 21.74 3.34
C ILE A 655 -22.51 22.49 2.75
N ILE A 656 -21.55 21.75 2.18
CA ILE A 656 -20.29 22.30 1.65
C ILE A 656 -20.35 22.29 0.13
N SER A 657 -20.21 23.47 -0.47
CA SER A 657 -19.98 23.56 -1.92
C SER A 657 -18.62 22.98 -2.25
N VAL A 658 -18.56 21.99 -3.15
CA VAL A 658 -17.32 21.38 -3.65
C VAL A 658 -16.30 22.41 -4.15
N LYS A 659 -16.77 23.61 -4.55
CA LYS A 659 -15.93 24.75 -4.96
C LYS A 659 -14.92 25.18 -3.88
N PHE A 660 -15.25 25.04 -2.60
CA PHE A 660 -14.33 25.41 -1.52
C PHE A 660 -13.35 24.31 -1.14
N LEU A 661 -13.45 23.11 -1.74
CA LEU A 661 -12.63 21.97 -1.34
C LEU A 661 -11.12 22.23 -1.46
N PRO A 662 -10.58 22.86 -2.52
CA PRO A 662 -9.15 23.21 -2.56
C PRO A 662 -8.75 24.17 -1.43
N THR A 663 -9.63 25.11 -1.05
CA THR A 663 -9.34 26.08 0.01
C THR A 663 -9.36 25.41 1.38
N ILE A 664 -10.34 24.54 1.63
CA ILE A 664 -10.43 23.75 2.86
C ILE A 664 -9.22 22.83 2.97
N GLY A 665 -8.86 22.14 1.87
CA GLY A 665 -7.68 21.28 1.83
C GLY A 665 -6.39 22.02 2.17
N PHE A 666 -6.17 23.19 1.58
CA PHE A 666 -5.03 24.04 1.91
C PHE A 666 -4.97 24.41 3.39
N LEU A 667 -6.08 24.91 3.96
CA LEU A 667 -6.12 25.39 5.34
C LEU A 667 -5.99 24.25 6.34
N THR A 668 -6.67 23.13 6.11
CA THR A 668 -6.55 21.94 6.96
C THR A 668 -5.14 21.38 6.92
N SER A 669 -4.51 21.29 5.74
CA SER A 669 -3.10 20.91 5.63
C SER A 669 -2.18 21.86 6.38
N ALA A 670 -2.35 23.16 6.24
CA ALA A 670 -1.52 24.14 6.94
C ALA A 670 -1.63 24.02 8.47
N VAL A 671 -2.84 23.81 9.00
CA VAL A 671 -3.03 23.63 10.44
C VAL A 671 -2.41 22.35 10.95
N VAL A 672 -2.60 21.23 10.24
CA VAL A 672 -2.04 19.93 10.63
C VAL A 672 -0.52 19.93 10.55
N ALA A 673 0.06 20.48 9.47
CA ALA A 673 1.52 20.59 9.31
C ALA A 673 2.12 21.54 10.34
N PHE A 674 1.47 22.67 10.65
CA PHE A 674 1.94 23.56 11.70
C PHE A 674 2.00 22.86 13.06
N ALA A 675 0.96 22.09 13.39
CA ALA A 675 0.88 21.40 14.67
C ALA A 675 1.84 20.21 14.78
N THR A 676 2.12 19.53 13.67
CA THR A 676 2.96 18.32 13.64
C THR A 676 4.43 18.60 13.34
N GLY A 677 4.74 19.73 12.71
CA GLY A 677 6.10 20.04 12.25
C GLY A 677 6.59 19.14 11.12
N THR A 678 5.69 18.59 10.30
CA THR A 678 6.11 17.76 9.16
C THR A 678 5.17 17.86 7.97
N SER A 679 5.75 18.12 6.80
CA SER A 679 5.07 18.11 5.51
C SER A 679 4.64 16.69 5.10
N TRP A 680 5.56 15.72 5.19
CA TRP A 680 5.36 14.33 4.77
C TRP A 680 4.22 13.65 5.51
N GLY A 681 4.19 13.81 6.83
CA GLY A 681 3.17 13.25 7.69
C GLY A 681 1.78 13.82 7.40
N THR A 682 1.71 15.13 7.19
CA THR A 682 0.46 15.83 6.89
C THR A 682 -0.18 15.36 5.58
N MET A 683 0.64 15.19 4.54
CA MET A 683 0.18 14.66 3.25
C MET A 683 -0.33 13.23 3.40
N GLY A 684 0.42 12.37 4.09
CA GLY A 684 0.00 10.99 4.33
C GLY A 684 -1.31 10.88 5.08
N LEU A 685 -1.63 11.86 5.92
CA LEU A 685 -2.89 11.92 6.61
C LEU A 685 -4.04 12.42 5.71
N LEU A 686 -3.82 13.49 4.95
CA LEU A 686 -4.90 14.23 4.28
C LEU A 686 -5.21 13.73 2.86
N PHE A 687 -4.25 13.17 2.14
CA PHE A 687 -4.48 12.61 0.80
C PHE A 687 -5.52 11.47 0.79
N PRO A 688 -5.40 10.45 1.67
CA PRO A 688 -6.39 9.39 1.82
C PRO A 688 -7.84 9.86 2.03
N LEU A 689 -8.00 11.08 2.55
CA LEU A 689 -9.28 11.62 2.97
C LEU A 689 -9.86 12.59 1.94
N LEU A 690 -9.10 13.62 1.57
CA LEU A 690 -9.58 14.75 0.79
C LEU A 690 -9.65 14.44 -0.71
N ILE A 691 -8.76 13.60 -1.23
CA ILE A 691 -8.73 13.29 -2.66
C ILE A 691 -9.92 12.41 -3.08
N PRO A 692 -10.21 11.26 -2.42
CA PRO A 692 -11.41 10.49 -2.74
C PRO A 692 -12.69 11.31 -2.59
N LEU A 693 -12.77 12.11 -1.53
CA LEU A 693 -13.90 13.02 -1.30
C LEU A 693 -14.07 14.05 -2.43
N GLY A 694 -12.95 14.60 -2.94
CA GLY A 694 -12.97 15.54 -4.06
C GLY A 694 -13.39 14.91 -5.38
N VAL A 695 -12.99 13.66 -5.63
CA VAL A 695 -13.48 12.90 -6.78
C VAL A 695 -14.99 12.68 -6.66
N ASP A 696 -15.47 12.16 -5.53
CA ASP A 696 -16.89 11.85 -5.32
C ASP A 696 -17.76 13.11 -5.43
N LEU A 697 -17.35 14.22 -4.82
CA LEU A 697 -18.10 15.49 -4.87
C LEU A 697 -18.06 16.14 -6.26
N SER A 698 -16.90 16.14 -6.94
CA SER A 698 -16.77 16.80 -8.25
C SER A 698 -17.57 16.10 -9.34
N GLN A 699 -17.56 14.76 -9.36
CA GLN A 699 -18.38 13.98 -10.28
C GLN A 699 -19.87 14.15 -10.02
N GLN A 700 -20.30 14.15 -8.75
CA GLN A 700 -21.73 14.12 -8.43
C GLN A 700 -22.40 15.49 -8.38
N GLN A 701 -21.71 16.54 -7.91
CA GLN A 701 -22.30 17.88 -7.82
C GLN A 701 -22.15 18.71 -9.10
N LEU A 702 -21.07 18.49 -9.87
CA LEU A 702 -20.71 19.33 -11.02
C LEU A 702 -20.63 18.55 -12.33
N ASP A 703 -20.88 17.23 -12.31
CA ASP A 703 -20.75 16.33 -13.49
C ASP A 703 -19.38 16.47 -14.19
N LEU A 704 -18.35 16.79 -13.41
CA LEU A 704 -16.98 16.89 -13.91
C LEU A 704 -16.45 15.48 -14.17
N ALA A 705 -15.98 15.25 -15.40
CA ALA A 705 -15.27 14.03 -15.73
C ALA A 705 -14.02 13.89 -14.84
N LEU A 706 -13.65 12.64 -14.57
CA LEU A 706 -12.38 12.34 -13.90
C LEU A 706 -11.27 12.35 -14.95
N ASP A 707 -10.88 13.55 -15.34
CA ASP A 707 -9.81 13.81 -16.30
C ASP A 707 -8.91 14.96 -15.81
N LEU A 708 -7.89 15.28 -16.61
CA LEU A 708 -6.93 16.34 -16.33
C LEU A 708 -7.54 17.75 -16.47
N ASN A 709 -8.82 17.87 -16.85
CA ASN A 709 -9.54 19.15 -16.89
C ASN A 709 -10.31 19.42 -15.59
N ASN A 710 -10.37 18.45 -14.66
CA ASN A 710 -10.98 18.63 -13.35
C ASN A 710 -10.12 19.53 -12.45
N TYR A 711 -10.27 20.84 -12.63
CA TYR A 711 -9.54 21.90 -11.92
C TYR A 711 -9.76 21.87 -10.40
N ILE A 712 -10.88 21.32 -9.91
CA ILE A 712 -11.12 21.14 -8.47
C ILE A 712 -10.24 20.03 -7.93
N LEU A 713 -10.15 18.90 -8.63
CA LEU A 713 -9.29 17.80 -8.24
C LEU A 713 -7.82 18.23 -8.27
N LEU A 714 -7.35 18.82 -9.39
CA LEU A 714 -5.98 19.33 -9.50
C LEU A 714 -5.69 20.41 -8.45
N GLY A 715 -6.65 21.31 -8.21
CA GLY A 715 -6.58 22.30 -7.14
C GLY A 715 -6.49 21.67 -5.76
N THR A 716 -7.24 20.61 -5.49
CA THR A 716 -7.22 19.90 -4.20
C THR A 716 -5.89 19.18 -4.00
N LEU A 717 -5.39 18.47 -5.02
CA LEU A 717 -4.07 17.82 -5.00
C LEU A 717 -2.97 18.84 -4.69
N GLY A 718 -2.92 19.95 -5.44
CA GLY A 718 -1.95 21.01 -5.21
C GLY A 718 -2.11 21.68 -3.86
N SER A 719 -3.36 21.87 -3.40
CA SER A 719 -3.66 22.51 -2.12
C SER A 719 -3.15 21.73 -0.92
N VAL A 720 -3.22 20.40 -0.95
CA VAL A 720 -2.81 19.57 0.19
C VAL A 720 -1.29 19.63 0.35
N LEU A 721 -0.55 19.53 -0.76
CA LEU A 721 0.92 19.64 -0.80
C LEU A 721 1.40 21.02 -0.36
N ALA A 722 0.83 22.05 -0.99
CA ALA A 722 1.18 23.44 -0.74
C ALA A 722 0.75 23.93 0.65
N GLY A 723 -0.34 23.38 1.20
CA GLY A 723 -0.78 23.66 2.56
C GLY A 723 0.14 23.00 3.59
N ALA A 724 0.60 21.78 3.32
CA ALA A 724 1.55 21.09 4.18
C ALA A 724 2.88 21.88 4.28
N THR A 725 3.39 22.40 3.16
CA THR A 725 4.59 23.26 3.16
C THR A 725 4.38 24.59 3.90
N LEU A 726 3.20 25.22 3.80
CA LEU A 726 2.90 26.43 4.59
C LEU A 726 2.95 26.17 6.10
N GLY A 727 2.30 25.11 6.54
CA GLY A 727 2.26 24.78 7.96
C GLY A 727 3.65 24.46 8.50
N ASP A 728 4.44 23.71 7.72
CA ASP A 728 5.82 23.33 8.04
C ASP A 728 6.72 24.57 8.25
N HIS A 729 6.72 25.53 7.31
CA HIS A 729 7.46 26.80 7.43
C HIS A 729 7.09 27.62 8.67
N CYS A 730 5.85 27.53 9.14
CA CYS A 730 5.42 28.32 10.29
C CYS A 730 5.72 27.63 11.62
N SER A 731 6.04 26.32 11.61
CA SER A 731 6.09 25.51 12.81
C SER A 731 7.42 25.64 13.56
N PRO A 732 7.41 25.95 14.88
CA PRO A 732 8.63 25.98 15.71
C PRO A 732 9.22 24.58 16.03
N ILE A 733 8.59 23.52 15.55
CA ILE A 733 9.04 22.14 15.77
C ILE A 733 9.29 21.42 14.44
N SER A 734 9.20 22.14 13.32
CA SER A 734 9.43 21.59 12.00
C SER A 734 10.88 21.18 11.80
N ASP A 735 11.09 20.00 11.22
CA ASP A 735 12.43 19.48 10.92
C ASP A 735 13.18 20.35 9.91
N THR A 736 12.54 20.75 8.81
CA THR A 736 13.08 21.67 7.80
C THR A 736 13.36 23.04 8.39
N THR A 737 12.49 23.55 9.26
CA THR A 737 12.66 24.84 9.95
C THR A 737 13.84 24.80 10.94
N VAL A 738 13.95 23.73 11.73
CA VAL A 738 15.08 23.50 12.64
C VAL A 738 16.38 23.38 11.86
N MET A 739 16.42 22.56 10.80
CA MET A 739 17.61 22.39 9.96
C MET A 739 18.04 23.68 9.26
N SER A 740 17.10 24.47 8.74
CA SER A 740 17.39 25.77 8.14
C SER A 740 18.03 26.74 9.13
N SER A 741 17.50 26.80 10.36
CA SER A 741 18.08 27.64 11.41
C SER A 741 19.45 27.17 11.89
N MET A 742 19.64 25.85 12.01
CA MET A 742 20.92 25.23 12.36
C MET A 742 21.98 25.47 11.28
N ALA A 743 21.64 25.20 10.01
CA ALA A 743 22.54 25.36 8.87
C ALA A 743 22.90 26.83 8.60
N SER A 744 22.02 27.76 8.97
CA SER A 744 22.30 29.20 8.88
C SER A 744 23.01 29.75 10.12
N SER A 745 23.13 28.94 11.19
CA SER A 745 23.58 29.35 12.52
C SER A 745 22.87 30.60 13.04
N CYS A 746 21.55 30.66 12.91
CA CYS A 746 20.70 31.65 13.57
C CYS A 746 20.01 31.05 14.80
N ASP A 747 19.43 31.93 15.63
CA ASP A 747 18.51 31.48 16.68
C ASP A 747 17.23 30.95 16.04
N HIS A 748 16.82 29.76 16.46
CA HIS A 748 15.67 29.07 15.88
C HIS A 748 14.36 29.84 16.05
N ILE A 749 14.16 30.45 17.21
CA ILE A 749 12.93 31.19 17.51
C ILE A 749 12.91 32.51 16.74
N ASP A 750 14.07 33.15 16.54
CA ASP A 750 14.16 34.35 15.71
C ASP A 750 13.90 34.02 14.23
N HIS A 751 14.38 32.89 13.71
CA HIS A 751 14.01 32.39 12.38
C HIS A 751 12.49 32.23 12.25
N VAL A 752 11.86 31.46 13.14
CA VAL A 752 10.40 31.23 13.12
C VAL A 752 9.61 32.55 13.16
N LYS A 753 9.98 33.47 14.07
CA LYS A 753 9.31 34.78 14.21
C LYS A 753 9.44 35.65 12.97
N THR A 754 10.60 35.64 12.32
CA THR A 754 10.87 36.50 11.16
C THR A 754 10.28 35.93 9.87
N GLN A 755 10.19 34.60 9.73
CA GLN A 755 9.59 33.97 8.54
C GLN A 755 8.06 33.93 8.53
N THR A 756 7.42 33.74 9.70
CA THR A 756 5.97 33.53 9.79
C THR A 756 5.14 34.62 9.09
N PRO A 757 5.43 35.93 9.25
CA PRO A 757 4.67 36.97 8.53
C PRO A 757 4.78 36.88 7.01
N TYR A 758 5.91 36.41 6.48
CA TYR A 758 6.14 36.26 5.04
C TYR A 758 5.37 35.04 4.52
N ALA A 759 5.48 33.91 5.21
CA ALA A 759 4.74 32.69 4.91
C ALA A 759 3.22 32.92 4.92
N LEU A 760 2.68 33.59 5.95
CA LEU A 760 1.26 33.93 6.02
C LEU A 760 0.80 34.86 4.90
N THR A 761 1.65 35.80 4.45
CA THR A 761 1.34 36.66 3.30
C THR A 761 1.17 35.82 2.04
N CYS A 762 2.11 34.91 1.75
CA CYS A 762 2.00 33.97 0.64
C CYS A 762 0.78 33.04 0.78
N GLY A 763 0.49 32.55 1.99
CA GLY A 763 -0.66 31.71 2.28
C GLY A 763 -1.99 32.39 2.02
N ILE A 764 -2.16 33.64 2.49
CA ILE A 764 -3.36 34.44 2.25
C ILE A 764 -3.54 34.72 0.75
N ILE A 765 -2.46 35.08 0.04
CA ILE A 765 -2.51 35.30 -1.41
C ILE A 765 -2.88 34.00 -2.14
N SER A 766 -2.38 32.85 -1.68
CA SER A 766 -2.72 31.52 -2.23
C SER A 766 -4.21 31.20 -2.07
N CYS A 767 -4.82 31.52 -0.94
CA CYS A 767 -6.26 31.37 -0.75
C CYS A 767 -7.06 32.32 -1.66
N VAL A 768 -6.76 33.63 -1.58
CA VAL A 768 -7.58 34.69 -2.20
C VAL A 768 -7.46 34.70 -3.73
N PHE A 769 -6.25 34.54 -4.26
CA PHE A 769 -5.98 34.62 -5.70
C PHE A 769 -5.74 33.25 -6.36
N GLY A 770 -5.60 32.19 -5.57
CA GLY A 770 -5.39 30.82 -6.05
C GLY A 770 -6.61 29.92 -5.86
N TYR A 771 -6.73 29.32 -4.66
CA TYR A 771 -7.67 28.23 -4.40
C TYR A 771 -9.15 28.63 -4.48
N ILE A 772 -9.53 29.82 -3.98
CA ILE A 772 -10.91 30.29 -4.05
C ILE A 772 -11.31 30.49 -5.53
N PRO A 773 -10.59 31.28 -6.35
CA PRO A 773 -10.91 31.43 -7.77
C PRO A 773 -10.92 30.12 -8.56
N ILE A 774 -9.97 29.21 -8.32
CA ILE A 774 -9.97 27.87 -8.92
C ILE A 774 -11.27 27.14 -8.61
N GLY A 775 -11.73 27.19 -7.35
CA GLY A 775 -13.02 26.64 -6.94
C GLY A 775 -14.21 27.12 -7.78
N PHE A 776 -14.15 28.36 -8.27
CA PHE A 776 -15.18 28.97 -9.12
C PHE A 776 -14.92 28.79 -10.64
N GLY A 777 -13.89 28.02 -11.02
CA GLY A 777 -13.58 27.72 -12.42
C GLY A 777 -12.67 28.76 -13.11
N ALA A 778 -11.96 29.59 -12.34
CA ALA A 778 -10.98 30.50 -12.93
C ALA A 778 -9.80 29.73 -13.58
N PRO A 779 -9.26 30.20 -14.71
CA PRO A 779 -8.07 29.59 -15.31
C PRO A 779 -6.85 29.70 -14.39
N VAL A 780 -6.12 28.60 -14.22
CA VAL A 780 -4.95 28.54 -13.31
C VAL A 780 -3.88 29.59 -13.61
N TRP A 781 -3.63 29.87 -14.90
CA TRP A 781 -2.67 30.88 -15.32
C TRP A 781 -3.08 32.30 -14.92
N LEU A 782 -4.38 32.60 -14.93
CA LEU A 782 -4.88 33.89 -14.46
C LEU A 782 -4.67 34.02 -12.95
N CYS A 783 -4.98 32.96 -12.19
CA CYS A 783 -4.74 32.90 -10.75
C CYS A 783 -3.26 33.17 -10.43
N LEU A 784 -2.33 32.50 -11.13
CA LEU A 784 -0.89 32.68 -10.96
C LEU A 784 -0.45 34.13 -11.22
N ILE A 785 -0.88 34.72 -12.34
CA ILE A 785 -0.51 36.10 -12.70
C ILE A 785 -1.03 37.08 -11.65
N LEU A 786 -2.29 36.95 -11.23
CA LEU A 786 -2.89 37.83 -10.23
C LEU A 786 -2.24 37.66 -8.85
N GLY A 787 -1.90 36.43 -8.46
CA GLY A 787 -1.17 36.15 -7.22
C GLY A 787 0.23 36.77 -7.22
N ILE A 788 0.98 36.64 -8.33
CA ILE A 788 2.30 37.29 -8.49
C ILE A 788 2.17 38.81 -8.42
N ALA A 789 1.16 39.39 -9.07
CA ALA A 789 0.90 40.82 -8.97
C ALA A 789 0.57 41.24 -7.52
N ALA A 790 -0.23 40.44 -6.81
CA ALA A 790 -0.56 40.68 -5.40
C ALA A 790 0.68 40.61 -4.49
N ILE A 791 1.63 39.71 -4.75
CA ILE A 791 2.93 39.65 -4.05
C ILE A 791 3.73 40.94 -4.27
N ILE A 792 3.84 41.39 -5.52
CA ILE A 792 4.58 42.62 -5.85
C ILE A 792 3.93 43.82 -5.15
N VAL A 793 2.60 43.91 -5.17
CA VAL A 793 1.85 44.99 -4.52
C VAL A 793 2.00 44.92 -3.00
N SER A 794 1.87 43.74 -2.37
CA SER A 794 1.98 43.60 -0.92
C SER A 794 3.35 44.03 -0.43
N ILE A 795 4.43 43.65 -1.12
CA ILE A 795 5.79 44.05 -0.75
C ILE A 795 6.02 45.55 -1.01
N ARG A 796 5.44 46.14 -2.07
CA ARG A 796 5.54 47.60 -2.29
C ARG A 796 4.80 48.43 -1.24
N VAL A 797 3.69 47.92 -0.71
CA VAL A 797 2.87 48.62 0.29
C VAL A 797 3.44 48.44 1.71
N LEU A 798 3.82 47.21 2.07
CA LEU A 798 4.28 46.87 3.42
C LEU A 798 5.80 47.06 3.59
N GLY A 799 6.55 46.80 2.53
CA GLY A 799 8.01 46.75 2.55
C GLY A 799 8.67 48.12 2.64
N LYS A 800 9.69 48.21 3.48
CA LYS A 800 10.55 49.38 3.65
C LYS A 800 11.98 49.00 3.31
N GLU A 801 12.78 49.99 2.90
CA GLU A 801 14.20 49.76 2.64
C GLU A 801 14.93 49.40 3.94
N SER A 802 15.77 48.37 3.83
CA SER A 802 16.60 47.88 4.93
C SER A 802 17.83 48.77 5.19
N VAL A 803 18.07 49.77 4.33
CA VAL A 803 19.07 50.84 4.47
C VAL A 803 18.40 52.18 4.22
#